data_AF-A0A1B2EHW3-F1
#
_entry.id   AF-A0A1B2EHW3-F1
#
_cell.length_a   1.000
_cell.length_b   1.000
_cell.length_c   1.000
_cell.angle_alpha   90.00
_cell.angle_beta   90.00
_cell.angle_gamma   90.00
#
_symmetry.space_group_name_H-M   'P 1'
#
loop_
_entity.id
_entity.type
_entity.pdbx_description
1 polymer ?
#
loop_
_entity_poly.entity_id
_entity_poly.type
_entity_poly.pdbx_seq_one_letter_code
_entity_poly.pdbx_strand_id
1 'polypeptide(L)'
;MSDQAGQETAVRPHDAALTSGPLWCVPVAAGIIAVWHSLPLELELVGLEGEAGLLVPLERHRIFSPTFAKNFYTIASHGLQDGRRLRAFLRDPNGGEIERALDLKLAHWQIEGVPQIVSFIISRILPKHDAHGDHETLERFLSLVSSWRASCRLSAEIGPHALYELDVVARCFASRQTCFFTRAGKLTRETVDSFGHRDGTVFLTAKSCLERAYADLGGDLVELDFSNDPVADQDTVAWLKGLGASARNNLIDHLSAASPAGVDQIPGYVTRSLASAAIPLGEPGAALTIKSCFQTSGTLFAFLEITGTASLESLQIQAFGTAADQFLTPELLITPGANGDAPRVCLVAKGALDHPPPHACKIIAVVDGQHIAQWIHLQAGDTQSSLAFAHTFWPFADRDEHYLTQVAAPLAQAWVQRPSHEPAKVISVPRPSRNAEAIDLQIIAAPQLDLLHGTLIAVRSSIPLSHPVRVTLSASHHDEKACSKVSGWATQYGFKAQIEVIPAGAPAAMTAHPRSPGSSQAFVAVRAGFVPPQAGWLGEIAQQITQLPESLFIGVAPNRRPGPWSSDEVSLETLLDLLAHDAIVAVAGSADAHRRIVLDRPVCHTAEGRWVEWLAEGRRQGIRIAAVPGLAFWEMEPAASRDEFGPRIDEISLLQTLAAAEER
;
A
#
# COMPACT_ATOMS: atom_id res chain seq x y z
N MET A 1 50.46 24.49 -90.49
CA MET A 1 51.77 24.06 -89.94
C MET A 1 52.24 25.09 -88.95
N SER A 2 52.06 24.81 -87.67
CA SER A 2 52.79 25.42 -86.54
C SER A 2 52.44 24.56 -85.32
N ASP A 3 53.26 23.53 -85.12
CA ASP A 3 53.49 22.97 -83.79
C ASP A 3 54.27 24.00 -82.98
N GLN A 4 53.87 24.27 -81.75
CA GLN A 4 54.57 23.73 -80.59
C GLN A 4 53.90 24.22 -79.31
N ALA A 5 53.35 23.24 -78.59
CA ALA A 5 52.88 23.35 -77.22
C ALA A 5 54.07 23.56 -76.28
N GLY A 6 54.02 24.66 -75.53
CA GLY A 6 54.85 24.93 -74.36
C GLY A 6 53.99 24.89 -73.11
N GLN A 7 54.29 23.93 -72.24
CA GLN A 7 53.74 23.64 -70.92
C GLN A 7 53.24 24.86 -70.12
N GLU A 8 51.93 24.91 -69.88
CA GLU A 8 51.39 25.44 -68.63
C GLU A 8 51.35 24.32 -67.60
N THR A 9 52.27 24.38 -66.63
CA THR A 9 52.12 23.68 -65.34
C THR A 9 50.85 24.20 -64.67
N ALA A 10 49.74 23.49 -64.88
CA ALA A 10 48.54 23.63 -64.07
C ALA A 10 48.86 23.14 -62.65
N VAL A 11 49.28 24.08 -61.81
CA VAL A 11 49.29 23.95 -60.36
C VAL A 11 47.85 23.61 -59.95
N ARG A 12 47.61 22.34 -59.58
CA ARG A 12 46.32 21.89 -59.05
C ARG A 12 46.02 22.66 -57.76
N PRO A 13 44.90 23.38 -57.67
CA PRO A 13 44.54 24.14 -56.47
C PRO A 13 43.77 23.25 -55.47
N HIS A 14 44.35 22.12 -55.07
CA HIS A 14 43.78 21.25 -54.02
C HIS A 14 44.75 20.84 -52.91
N ASP A 15 46.00 21.32 -52.93
CA ASP A 15 46.96 21.10 -51.82
C ASP A 15 46.85 22.14 -50.69
N ALA A 16 45.77 22.94 -50.67
CA ALA A 16 45.49 23.84 -49.57
C ALA A 16 44.86 23.08 -48.37
N ALA A 17 45.72 22.75 -47.42
CA ALA A 17 45.41 22.73 -45.98
C ALA A 17 44.34 21.73 -45.48
N LEU A 18 44.40 20.46 -45.89
CA LEU A 18 43.98 19.37 -45.00
C LEU A 18 45.16 19.04 -44.07
N THR A 19 45.40 19.98 -43.15
CA THR A 19 46.41 19.92 -42.10
C THR A 19 46.25 18.65 -41.28
N SER A 20 47.38 17.99 -41.02
CA SER A 20 47.61 16.95 -40.00
C SER A 20 46.50 16.82 -38.96
N GLY A 21 45.90 15.64 -38.88
CA GLY A 21 44.92 15.29 -37.85
C GLY A 21 45.42 14.14 -36.98
N PRO A 22 44.97 14.03 -35.72
CA PRO A 22 45.20 12.84 -34.92
C PRO A 22 44.44 11.65 -35.51
N LEU A 23 45.10 10.50 -35.52
CA LEU A 23 44.48 9.20 -35.64
C LEU A 23 44.22 8.72 -34.21
N TRP A 24 42.98 8.81 -33.76
CA TRP A 24 42.61 8.39 -32.43
C TRP A 24 42.48 6.87 -32.35
N CYS A 25 42.83 6.31 -31.20
CA CYS A 25 42.67 4.88 -30.96
C CYS A 25 42.09 4.54 -29.58
N VAL A 26 41.38 3.42 -29.54
CA VAL A 26 40.86 2.77 -28.33
C VAL A 26 41.29 1.30 -28.37
N PRO A 27 41.94 0.77 -27.32
CA PRO A 27 42.21 -0.65 -27.20
C PRO A 27 40.92 -1.46 -27.14
N VAL A 28 40.84 -2.55 -27.90
CA VAL A 28 39.64 -3.41 -27.94
C VAL A 28 39.87 -4.68 -27.13
N ALA A 29 40.93 -5.41 -27.46
CA ALA A 29 41.34 -6.67 -26.83
C ALA A 29 42.85 -6.85 -27.04
N ALA A 30 43.48 -7.85 -26.40
CA ALA A 30 44.87 -8.20 -26.67
C ALA A 30 45.17 -8.25 -28.18
N GLY A 31 46.11 -7.42 -28.62
CA GLY A 31 46.53 -7.39 -30.01
C GLY A 31 45.64 -6.57 -30.96
N ILE A 32 44.51 -6.02 -30.53
CA ILE A 32 43.53 -5.32 -31.40
C ILE A 32 43.22 -3.92 -30.86
N ILE A 33 43.26 -2.91 -31.74
CA ILE A 33 42.78 -1.56 -31.45
C ILE A 33 41.73 -1.11 -32.47
N ALA A 34 40.81 -0.25 -32.03
CA ALA A 34 39.92 0.51 -32.89
C ALA A 34 40.55 1.87 -33.19
N VAL A 35 40.54 2.30 -34.45
CA VAL A 35 41.13 3.58 -34.90
C VAL A 35 40.15 4.39 -35.73
N TRP A 36 40.19 5.72 -35.60
CA TRP A 36 39.45 6.65 -36.44
C TRP A 36 40.20 7.98 -36.60
N HIS A 37 39.90 8.72 -37.67
CA HIS A 37 40.58 9.98 -37.97
C HIS A 37 39.63 11.17 -38.01
N SER A 38 40.19 12.37 -37.86
CA SER A 38 39.47 13.64 -37.99
C SER A 38 39.22 14.07 -39.45
N LEU A 39 39.83 13.39 -40.43
CA LEU A 39 39.66 13.70 -41.86
C LEU A 39 38.20 13.46 -42.34
N PRO A 40 37.82 13.98 -43.55
CA PRO A 40 36.49 13.82 -44.11
C PRO A 40 36.01 12.37 -44.10
N LEU A 41 34.71 12.17 -43.80
CA LEU A 41 34.11 10.85 -43.58
C LEU A 41 34.12 9.97 -44.84
N GLU A 42 34.23 10.61 -46.00
CA GLU A 42 34.30 10.00 -47.32
C GLU A 42 35.62 9.27 -47.58
N LEU A 43 36.68 9.63 -46.83
CA LEU A 43 37.98 8.97 -46.93
C LEU A 43 37.95 7.65 -46.14
N GLU A 44 38.31 6.57 -46.82
CA GLU A 44 38.39 5.24 -46.24
C GLU A 44 39.83 4.90 -45.88
N LEU A 45 40.08 4.51 -44.63
CA LEU A 45 41.36 3.93 -44.25
C LEU A 45 41.53 2.54 -44.86
N VAL A 46 42.55 2.36 -45.69
CA VAL A 46 42.88 1.08 -46.33
C VAL A 46 44.16 0.46 -45.78
N GLY A 47 45.00 1.24 -45.08
CA GLY A 47 46.17 0.71 -44.39
C GLY A 47 46.87 1.74 -43.49
N LEU A 48 47.63 1.23 -42.52
CA LEU A 48 48.49 1.99 -41.62
C LEU A 48 49.87 1.35 -41.56
N GLU A 49 50.91 2.07 -41.97
CA GLU A 49 52.29 1.62 -41.88
C GLU A 49 52.95 2.18 -40.60
N GLY A 50 53.37 1.25 -39.73
CA GLY A 50 54.11 1.51 -38.50
C GLY A 50 55.45 0.75 -38.46
N GLU A 51 56.06 0.66 -37.27
CA GLU A 51 57.39 0.01 -37.12
C GLU A 51 57.37 -1.49 -37.44
N ALA A 52 56.20 -2.15 -37.32
CA ALA A 52 56.01 -3.57 -37.65
C ALA A 52 55.62 -3.82 -39.13
N GLY A 53 55.55 -2.76 -39.96
CA GLY A 53 55.13 -2.84 -41.37
C GLY A 53 53.70 -2.36 -41.60
N LEU A 54 53.13 -2.73 -42.76
CA LEU A 54 51.78 -2.34 -43.19
C LEU A 54 50.71 -3.16 -42.47
N LEU A 55 49.80 -2.47 -41.81
CA LEU A 55 48.64 -3.02 -41.10
C LEU A 55 47.37 -2.67 -41.89
N VAL A 56 46.57 -3.68 -42.23
CA VAL A 56 45.32 -3.52 -42.98
C VAL A 56 44.14 -3.63 -42.01
N PRO A 57 43.06 -2.83 -42.17
CA PRO A 57 41.82 -3.01 -41.42
C PRO A 57 41.31 -4.45 -41.42
N LEU A 58 41.09 -4.99 -40.22
CA LEU A 58 40.46 -6.28 -40.01
C LEU A 58 38.96 -6.17 -40.25
N GLU A 59 38.34 -5.16 -39.65
CA GLU A 59 36.94 -4.82 -39.86
C GLU A 59 36.75 -3.31 -40.00
N ARG A 60 35.70 -2.93 -40.74
CA ARG A 60 35.25 -1.56 -40.88
C ARG A 60 33.86 -1.43 -40.28
N HIS A 61 33.68 -0.41 -39.45
CA HIS A 61 32.42 -0.09 -38.80
C HIS A 61 32.06 1.38 -39.03
N ARG A 62 30.76 1.66 -39.04
CA ARG A 62 30.25 3.03 -39.11
C ARG A 62 29.22 3.22 -38.02
N ILE A 63 29.42 4.25 -37.20
CA ILE A 63 28.44 4.68 -36.21
C ILE A 63 27.65 5.82 -36.84
N PHE A 64 26.32 5.72 -36.76
CA PHE A 64 25.41 6.77 -37.15
C PHE A 64 24.50 7.12 -35.99
N SER A 65 24.56 8.37 -35.54
CA SER A 65 23.68 8.95 -34.54
C SER A 65 23.33 10.39 -34.97
N PRO A 66 22.26 10.99 -34.44
CA PRO A 66 21.82 12.33 -34.86
C PRO A 66 22.89 13.42 -34.75
N THR A 67 23.82 13.27 -33.81
CA THR A 67 24.87 14.24 -33.50
C THR A 67 26.28 13.76 -33.85
N PHE A 68 26.44 12.52 -34.33
CA PHE A 68 27.75 11.93 -34.56
C PHE A 68 27.71 10.85 -35.65
N ALA A 69 28.56 11.03 -36.66
CA ALA A 69 28.78 10.05 -37.73
C ALA A 69 30.28 9.89 -38.01
N LYS A 70 30.83 8.72 -37.68
CA LYS A 70 32.24 8.37 -37.94
C LYS A 70 32.40 6.94 -38.42
N ASN A 71 33.36 6.75 -39.32
CA ASN A 71 33.93 5.44 -39.61
C ASN A 71 35.03 5.15 -38.59
N PHE A 72 35.09 3.92 -38.12
CA PHE A 72 36.21 3.43 -37.36
C PHE A 72 36.58 2.01 -37.81
N TYR A 73 37.83 1.64 -37.59
CA TYR A 73 38.44 0.43 -38.12
C TYR A 73 39.07 -0.35 -36.98
N THR A 74 38.88 -1.66 -36.94
CA THR A 74 39.68 -2.51 -36.05
C THR A 74 40.92 -2.97 -36.80
N ILE A 75 42.09 -2.85 -36.18
CA ILE A 75 43.37 -3.24 -36.76
C ILE A 75 44.22 -3.98 -35.72
N ALA A 76 45.21 -4.73 -36.21
CA ALA A 76 46.24 -5.27 -35.34
C ALA A 76 47.04 -4.14 -34.67
N SER A 77 47.37 -4.32 -33.40
CA SER A 77 48.05 -3.31 -32.55
C SER A 77 49.58 -3.40 -32.58
N HIS A 78 50.16 -4.45 -33.18
CA HIS A 78 51.60 -4.69 -33.15
C HIS A 78 52.37 -3.57 -33.83
N GLY A 79 53.39 -3.02 -33.15
CA GLY A 79 54.22 -1.94 -33.67
C GLY A 79 53.56 -0.55 -33.63
N LEU A 80 52.43 -0.40 -32.94
CA LEU A 80 51.76 0.87 -32.72
C LEU A 80 52.05 1.41 -31.31
N GLN A 81 52.37 2.70 -31.22
CA GLN A 81 52.66 3.39 -29.97
C GLN A 81 52.00 4.76 -29.97
N ASP A 82 51.45 5.15 -28.81
CA ASP A 82 50.87 6.48 -28.61
C ASP A 82 51.89 7.60 -28.88
N GLY A 83 51.45 8.67 -29.53
CA GLY A 83 52.27 9.81 -29.94
C GLY A 83 53.16 9.56 -31.17
N ARG A 84 53.16 8.36 -31.76
CA ARG A 84 53.93 8.09 -32.98
C ARG A 84 53.22 8.58 -34.23
N ARG A 85 54.02 9.08 -35.17
CA ARG A 85 53.56 9.48 -36.50
C ARG A 85 53.58 8.27 -37.43
N LEU A 86 52.42 7.94 -37.98
CA LEU A 86 52.18 6.79 -38.86
C LEU A 86 51.86 7.27 -40.27
N ARG A 87 52.19 6.44 -41.27
CA ARG A 87 51.74 6.65 -42.65
C ARG A 87 50.40 5.95 -42.84
N ALA A 88 49.35 6.73 -43.05
CA ALA A 88 48.01 6.27 -43.33
C ALA A 88 47.74 6.30 -44.83
N PHE A 89 47.30 5.16 -45.36
CA PHE A 89 46.83 5.00 -46.72
C PHE A 89 45.31 5.10 -46.71
N LEU A 90 44.80 6.10 -47.40
CA LEU A 90 43.39 6.43 -47.49
C LEU A 90 42.91 6.27 -48.93
N ARG A 91 41.63 5.93 -49.12
CA ARG A 91 40.98 5.87 -50.42
C ARG A 91 39.83 6.87 -50.48
N ASP A 92 39.78 7.68 -51.53
CA ASP A 92 38.68 8.60 -51.77
C ASP A 92 37.47 7.91 -52.44
N PRO A 93 36.30 8.57 -52.54
CA PRO A 93 35.12 8.01 -53.20
C PRO A 93 35.29 7.65 -54.67
N ASN A 94 36.29 8.21 -55.34
CA ASN A 94 36.60 7.96 -56.75
C ASN A 94 37.61 6.81 -56.91
N GLY A 95 38.04 6.18 -55.81
CA GLY A 95 39.03 5.10 -55.80
C GLY A 95 40.48 5.57 -55.83
N GLY A 96 40.73 6.88 -55.72
CA GLY A 96 42.08 7.44 -55.63
C GLY A 96 42.73 7.16 -54.27
N GLU A 97 43.99 6.76 -54.28
CA GLU A 97 44.77 6.52 -53.06
C GLU A 97 45.51 7.79 -52.62
N ILE A 98 45.40 8.10 -51.34
CA ILE A 98 45.95 9.28 -50.70
C ILE A 98 46.79 8.82 -49.52
N GLU A 99 48.05 9.26 -49.50
CA GLU A 99 48.95 9.02 -48.38
C GLU A 99 48.98 10.24 -47.44
N ARG A 100 48.82 9.99 -46.13
CA ARG A 100 48.90 11.04 -45.10
C ARG A 100 49.70 10.57 -43.90
N ALA A 101 50.50 11.47 -43.33
CA ALA A 101 51.16 11.23 -42.06
C ALA A 101 50.25 11.71 -40.91
N LEU A 102 49.78 10.80 -40.06
CA LEU A 102 48.88 11.06 -38.94
C LEU A 102 49.55 10.67 -37.62
N ASP A 103 49.29 11.43 -36.56
CA ASP A 103 49.79 11.09 -35.23
C ASP A 103 48.81 10.14 -34.55
N LEU A 104 49.23 8.92 -34.24
CA LEU A 104 48.44 8.00 -33.45
C LEU A 104 48.34 8.54 -32.02
N LYS A 105 47.13 8.70 -31.53
CA LYS A 105 46.87 9.16 -30.17
C LYS A 105 45.89 8.26 -29.46
N LEU A 106 46.23 7.87 -28.23
CA LEU A 106 45.26 7.23 -27.35
C LEU A 106 44.13 8.22 -27.05
N ALA A 107 42.89 7.78 -27.24
CA ALA A 107 41.74 8.65 -27.08
C ALA A 107 41.46 8.93 -25.59
N HIS A 108 41.15 10.17 -25.24
CA HIS A 108 40.57 10.52 -23.94
C HIS A 108 39.04 10.62 -24.03
N TRP A 109 38.34 10.51 -22.91
CA TRP A 109 36.87 10.39 -22.90
C TRP A 109 36.14 11.57 -23.57
N GLN A 110 36.64 12.79 -23.35
CA GLN A 110 36.06 14.03 -23.87
C GLN A 110 36.20 14.22 -25.40
N ILE A 111 36.92 13.33 -26.09
CA ILE A 111 36.99 13.38 -27.56
C ILE A 111 35.64 13.00 -28.13
N GLU A 112 35.18 13.82 -29.08
CA GLU A 112 33.95 13.58 -29.82
C GLU A 112 33.91 12.16 -30.39
N GLY A 113 32.91 11.38 -29.97
CA GLY A 113 32.68 10.03 -30.47
C GLY A 113 33.19 8.90 -29.59
N VAL A 114 34.09 9.16 -28.64
CA VAL A 114 34.67 8.11 -27.79
C VAL A 114 33.60 7.35 -27.02
N PRO A 115 32.63 8.00 -26.34
CA PRO A 115 31.56 7.29 -25.64
C PRO A 115 30.75 6.37 -26.56
N GLN A 116 30.46 6.83 -27.79
CA GLN A 116 29.71 6.08 -28.78
C GLN A 116 30.52 4.90 -29.32
N ILE A 117 31.81 5.09 -29.61
CA ILE A 117 32.72 4.05 -30.08
C ILE A 117 32.92 2.98 -29.02
N VAL A 118 33.21 3.35 -27.78
CA VAL A 118 33.35 2.43 -26.64
C VAL A 118 32.05 1.65 -26.43
N SER A 119 30.91 2.34 -26.41
CA SER A 119 29.60 1.69 -26.31
C SER A 119 29.36 0.68 -27.45
N PHE A 120 29.77 1.01 -28.68
CA PHE A 120 29.65 0.10 -29.83
C PHE A 120 30.60 -1.09 -29.70
N ILE A 121 31.85 -0.88 -29.29
CA ILE A 121 32.84 -1.93 -29.06
C ILE A 121 32.29 -2.95 -28.06
N ILE A 122 31.82 -2.47 -26.90
CA ILE A 122 31.29 -3.33 -25.81
C ILE A 122 30.06 -4.10 -26.27
N SER A 123 29.14 -3.45 -26.99
CA SER A 123 27.86 -4.07 -27.36
C SER A 123 27.91 -4.94 -28.62
N ARG A 124 28.88 -4.75 -29.53
CA ARG A 124 28.87 -5.38 -30.87
C ARG A 124 30.17 -6.05 -31.28
N ILE A 125 31.32 -5.60 -30.79
CA ILE A 125 32.63 -6.10 -31.21
C ILE A 125 33.14 -7.13 -30.21
N LEU A 126 33.21 -6.77 -28.92
CA LEU A 126 33.67 -7.69 -27.87
C LEU A 126 32.93 -9.04 -27.89
N PRO A 127 31.57 -9.11 -27.98
CA PRO A 127 30.86 -10.38 -28.04
C PRO A 127 31.22 -11.29 -29.23
N LYS A 128 31.73 -10.74 -30.34
CA LYS A 128 32.22 -11.52 -31.49
C LYS A 128 33.60 -12.11 -31.24
N HIS A 129 34.39 -11.43 -30.40
CA HIS A 129 35.75 -11.81 -30.02
C HIS A 129 35.81 -12.53 -28.67
N ASP A 130 34.67 -12.86 -28.05
CA ASP A 130 34.54 -13.64 -26.80
C ASP A 130 35.32 -14.97 -26.83
N ALA A 131 35.68 -15.48 -28.02
CA ALA A 131 36.59 -16.61 -28.20
C ALA A 131 38.04 -16.37 -27.70
N HIS A 132 38.41 -15.12 -27.35
CA HIS A 132 39.76 -14.73 -26.92
C HIS A 132 39.82 -14.16 -25.49
N GLY A 133 38.69 -14.04 -24.78
CA GLY A 133 38.64 -13.90 -23.32
C GLY A 133 39.24 -12.64 -22.68
N ASP A 134 39.80 -11.70 -23.44
CA ASP A 134 40.48 -10.53 -22.87
C ASP A 134 39.64 -9.24 -23.00
N HIS A 135 38.75 -9.02 -22.03
CA HIS A 135 38.09 -7.73 -21.81
C HIS A 135 38.96 -6.80 -20.95
N GLU A 136 40.03 -7.33 -20.34
CA GLU A 136 40.93 -6.61 -19.44
C GLU A 136 41.63 -5.46 -20.16
N THR A 137 41.98 -5.64 -21.43
CA THR A 137 42.60 -4.58 -22.25
C THR A 137 41.70 -3.35 -22.36
N LEU A 138 40.42 -3.49 -22.69
CA LEU A 138 39.49 -2.35 -22.76
C LEU A 138 39.16 -1.81 -21.37
N GLU A 139 39.03 -2.68 -20.36
CA GLU A 139 38.81 -2.25 -18.97
C GLU A 139 39.96 -1.38 -18.44
N ARG A 140 41.22 -1.79 -18.66
CA ARG A 140 42.40 -0.99 -18.30
C ARG A 140 42.39 0.36 -19.00
N PHE A 141 41.95 0.42 -20.26
CA PHE A 141 41.76 1.68 -20.95
C PHE A 141 40.70 2.55 -20.26
N LEU A 142 39.53 1.99 -19.92
CA LEU A 142 38.48 2.73 -19.22
C LEU A 142 38.98 3.29 -17.88
N SER A 143 39.64 2.47 -17.07
CA SER A 143 40.24 2.91 -15.81
C SER A 143 41.31 3.99 -16.00
N LEU A 144 42.11 3.90 -17.07
CA LEU A 144 43.11 4.92 -17.41
C LEU A 144 42.49 6.27 -17.83
N VAL A 145 41.38 6.24 -18.58
CA VAL A 145 40.71 7.46 -19.07
C VAL A 145 39.63 7.98 -18.11
N SER A 146 39.37 7.27 -17.02
CA SER A 146 38.51 7.74 -15.93
C SER A 146 39.14 8.94 -15.24
N SER A 147 38.34 9.98 -15.04
CA SER A 147 38.79 11.24 -14.45
C SER A 147 38.94 11.15 -12.93
N TRP A 148 38.11 10.34 -12.28
CA TRP A 148 38.11 10.07 -10.86
C TRP A 148 37.33 8.78 -10.55
N ARG A 149 37.36 8.37 -9.27
CA ARG A 149 36.77 7.12 -8.78
C ARG A 149 35.81 7.40 -7.64
N ALA A 150 34.64 6.76 -7.65
CA ALA A 150 33.62 6.84 -6.61
C ALA A 150 33.43 5.48 -5.94
N SER A 151 33.30 5.46 -4.61
CA SER A 151 32.96 4.24 -3.87
C SER A 151 31.46 3.96 -3.97
N CYS A 152 31.11 2.70 -4.22
CA CYS A 152 29.75 2.20 -4.34
C CYS A 152 29.57 1.06 -3.34
N ARG A 153 28.72 1.27 -2.32
CA ARG A 153 28.52 0.29 -1.25
C ARG A 153 27.20 -0.44 -1.41
N LEU A 154 27.24 -1.78 -1.38
CA LEU A 154 26.02 -2.58 -1.29
C LEU A 154 25.29 -2.24 0.03
N SER A 155 24.09 -1.69 -0.10
CA SER A 155 23.31 -1.18 1.04
C SER A 155 22.07 -2.01 1.32
N ALA A 156 21.53 -2.67 0.29
CA ALA A 156 20.40 -3.57 0.41
C ALA A 156 20.36 -4.59 -0.73
N GLU A 157 19.77 -5.75 -0.45
CA GLU A 157 19.36 -6.72 -1.47
C GLU A 157 17.85 -6.98 -1.32
N ILE A 158 17.11 -6.91 -2.44
CA ILE A 158 15.65 -7.07 -2.46
C ILE A 158 15.29 -8.04 -3.58
N GLY A 159 14.98 -9.28 -3.22
CA GLY A 159 14.66 -10.32 -4.21
C GLY A 159 15.82 -10.50 -5.22
N PRO A 160 15.58 -10.35 -6.53
CA PRO A 160 16.61 -10.43 -7.56
C PRO A 160 17.40 -9.13 -7.76
N HIS A 161 17.20 -8.10 -6.92
CA HIS A 161 17.84 -6.79 -7.07
C HIS A 161 18.88 -6.52 -5.98
N ALA A 162 19.93 -5.79 -6.37
CA ALA A 162 20.96 -5.24 -5.48
C ALA A 162 20.93 -3.71 -5.55
N LEU A 163 21.08 -3.06 -4.39
CA LEU A 163 21.04 -1.61 -4.24
C LEU A 163 22.38 -1.10 -3.75
N TYR A 164 23.02 -0.29 -4.57
CA TYR A 164 24.31 0.31 -4.27
C TYR A 164 24.15 1.80 -3.99
N GLU A 165 24.71 2.26 -2.88
CA GLU A 165 24.76 3.68 -2.53
C GLU A 165 26.10 4.27 -2.95
N LEU A 166 26.04 5.40 -3.64
CA LEU A 166 27.16 6.12 -4.21
C LEU A 166 27.28 7.48 -3.53
N ASP A 167 28.51 7.86 -3.18
CA ASP A 167 28.84 9.19 -2.66
C ASP A 167 28.97 10.21 -3.79
N VAL A 168 27.91 10.35 -4.58
CA VAL A 168 27.80 11.27 -5.72
C VAL A 168 26.38 11.81 -5.75
N VAL A 169 26.22 13.10 -5.97
CA VAL A 169 24.91 13.75 -5.93
C VAL A 169 24.03 13.28 -7.10
N ALA A 170 22.78 12.90 -6.81
CA ALA A 170 21.84 12.33 -7.77
C ALA A 170 21.61 13.16 -9.04
N ARG A 171 21.69 14.49 -8.96
CA ARG A 171 21.56 15.38 -10.12
C ARG A 171 22.63 15.17 -11.20
N CYS A 172 23.73 14.51 -10.86
CA CYS A 172 24.80 14.16 -11.80
C CYS A 172 24.43 12.93 -12.65
N PHE A 173 23.41 12.17 -12.27
CA PHE A 173 22.95 10.98 -12.98
C PHE A 173 21.61 11.20 -13.66
N ALA A 174 21.41 10.52 -14.78
CA ALA A 174 20.07 10.34 -15.33
C ALA A 174 19.31 9.29 -14.50
N SER A 175 17.98 9.43 -14.39
CA SER A 175 17.13 8.43 -13.72
C SER A 175 17.29 7.02 -14.29
N ARG A 176 17.69 6.91 -15.56
CA ARG A 176 18.16 5.69 -16.20
C ARG A 176 19.57 5.91 -16.75
N GLN A 177 20.57 5.53 -15.96
CA GLN A 177 21.97 5.72 -16.29
C GLN A 177 22.49 4.56 -17.12
N THR A 178 23.11 4.84 -18.28
CA THR A 178 23.90 3.82 -18.98
C THR A 178 25.26 3.68 -18.32
N CYS A 179 25.62 2.46 -17.96
CA CYS A 179 26.90 2.11 -17.35
C CYS A 179 27.55 0.95 -18.12
N PHE A 180 28.88 0.87 -18.03
CA PHE A 180 29.65 -0.28 -18.48
C PHE A 180 30.11 -1.07 -17.26
N PHE A 181 29.57 -2.27 -17.04
CA PHE A 181 29.86 -3.08 -15.85
C PHE A 181 30.89 -4.16 -16.14
N THR A 182 31.82 -4.38 -15.22
CA THR A 182 32.67 -5.57 -15.18
C THR A 182 32.04 -6.61 -14.24
N ARG A 183 31.76 -7.81 -14.75
CA ARG A 183 31.26 -8.97 -13.99
C ARG A 183 31.98 -10.23 -14.41
N ALA A 184 32.62 -10.92 -13.47
CA ALA A 184 33.42 -12.12 -13.74
C ALA A 184 34.45 -11.88 -14.87
N GLY A 185 35.12 -10.73 -14.83
CA GLY A 185 36.08 -10.29 -15.85
C GLY A 185 35.49 -9.95 -17.23
N LYS A 186 34.16 -9.85 -17.38
CA LYS A 186 33.50 -9.46 -18.63
C LYS A 186 32.87 -8.07 -18.53
N LEU A 187 33.14 -7.26 -19.54
CA LEU A 187 32.57 -5.91 -19.67
C LEU A 187 31.24 -5.96 -20.44
N THR A 188 30.15 -5.50 -19.83
CA THR A 188 28.81 -5.41 -20.42
C THR A 188 28.29 -3.97 -20.41
N ARG A 189 27.38 -3.65 -21.33
CA ARG A 189 26.66 -2.37 -21.33
C ARG A 189 25.25 -2.60 -20.79
N GLU A 190 24.91 -1.88 -19.73
CA GLU A 190 23.59 -1.99 -19.10
C GLU A 190 23.04 -0.60 -18.75
N THR A 191 21.72 -0.49 -18.68
CA THR A 191 21.05 0.69 -18.16
C THR A 191 20.51 0.37 -16.80
N VAL A 192 20.91 1.14 -15.80
CA VAL A 192 20.49 0.99 -14.41
C VAL A 192 19.60 2.14 -13.99
N ASP A 193 18.63 1.82 -13.15
CA ASP A 193 17.78 2.83 -12.54
C ASP A 193 18.55 3.52 -11.41
N SER A 194 18.44 4.85 -11.36
CA SER A 194 19.10 5.66 -10.34
C SER A 194 18.16 6.70 -9.73
N PHE A 195 18.31 6.90 -8.42
CA PHE A 195 17.55 7.91 -7.68
C PHE A 195 18.35 8.48 -6.51
N GLY A 196 17.96 9.65 -6.02
CA GLY A 196 18.65 10.31 -4.90
C GLY A 196 18.21 9.81 -3.53
N HIS A 197 19.18 9.70 -2.62
CA HIS A 197 18.97 9.48 -1.20
C HIS A 197 19.96 10.34 -0.40
N ARG A 198 19.45 11.26 0.43
CA ARG A 198 20.26 12.25 1.16
C ARG A 198 21.15 13.02 0.16
N ASP A 199 22.45 13.06 0.39
CA ASP A 199 23.43 13.70 -0.50
C ASP A 199 23.98 12.76 -1.58
N GLY A 200 23.58 11.47 -1.56
CA GLY A 200 24.08 10.44 -2.46
C GLY A 200 23.09 9.98 -3.53
N THR A 201 23.53 9.01 -4.33
CA THR A 201 22.74 8.33 -5.36
C THR A 201 22.62 6.86 -5.04
N VAL A 202 21.47 6.27 -5.34
CA VAL A 202 21.25 4.83 -5.24
C VAL A 202 21.10 4.26 -6.64
N PHE A 203 21.84 3.20 -6.95
CA PHE A 203 21.70 2.40 -8.16
C PHE A 203 20.95 1.11 -7.85
N LEU A 204 19.91 0.83 -8.63
CA LEU A 204 19.21 -0.46 -8.63
C LEU A 204 19.74 -1.33 -9.78
N THR A 205 20.33 -2.47 -9.44
CA THR A 205 20.88 -3.41 -10.42
C THR A 205 20.31 -4.81 -10.20
N ALA A 206 20.47 -5.71 -11.19
CA ALA A 206 20.27 -7.13 -10.95
C ALA A 206 21.31 -7.65 -9.95
N LYS A 207 20.90 -8.56 -9.07
CA LYS A 207 21.76 -9.21 -8.09
C LYS A 207 22.85 -9.99 -8.82
N SER A 208 24.06 -9.47 -8.75
CA SER A 208 25.26 -10.02 -9.39
C SER A 208 26.49 -9.49 -8.67
N CYS A 209 27.59 -10.25 -8.70
CA CYS A 209 28.88 -9.80 -8.17
C CYS A 209 29.46 -8.74 -9.12
N LEU A 210 29.15 -7.46 -8.87
CA LEU A 210 29.69 -6.34 -9.64
C LEU A 210 31.12 -6.07 -9.19
N GLU A 211 32.08 -6.10 -10.09
CA GLU A 211 33.46 -5.76 -9.73
C GLU A 211 33.68 -4.26 -9.85
N ARG A 212 33.34 -3.70 -11.01
CA ARG A 212 33.48 -2.27 -11.33
C ARG A 212 32.37 -1.83 -12.26
N ALA A 213 32.15 -0.51 -12.34
CA ALA A 213 31.42 0.06 -13.46
C ALA A 213 32.04 1.39 -13.91
N TYR A 214 31.68 1.80 -15.12
CA TYR A 214 32.09 3.09 -15.68
C TYR A 214 30.85 3.84 -16.15
N ALA A 215 30.69 5.08 -15.72
CA ALA A 215 29.56 5.94 -16.05
C ALA A 215 30.05 7.29 -16.57
N ASP A 216 29.37 7.81 -17.60
CA ASP A 216 29.60 9.17 -18.09
C ASP A 216 28.76 10.16 -17.27
N LEU A 217 29.44 11.12 -16.63
CA LEU A 217 28.84 12.22 -15.88
C LEU A 217 29.25 13.56 -16.50
N GLY A 218 28.39 14.09 -17.36
CA GLY A 218 28.59 15.41 -17.95
C GLY A 218 29.81 15.53 -18.85
N GLY A 219 30.25 14.43 -19.48
CA GLY A 219 31.42 14.39 -20.35
C GLY A 219 32.69 13.88 -19.67
N ASP A 220 32.62 13.51 -18.39
CA ASP A 220 33.71 12.87 -17.66
C ASP A 220 33.37 11.41 -17.38
N LEU A 221 34.31 10.51 -17.68
CA LEU A 221 34.18 9.10 -17.31
C LEU A 221 34.54 8.93 -15.84
N VAL A 222 33.66 8.29 -15.09
CA VAL A 222 33.86 8.02 -13.66
C VAL A 222 33.90 6.52 -13.43
N GLU A 223 34.92 6.06 -12.73
CA GLU A 223 35.03 4.68 -12.27
C GLU A 223 34.24 4.50 -10.98
N LEU A 224 33.38 3.50 -10.93
CA LEU A 224 32.54 3.12 -9.81
C LEU A 224 33.10 1.84 -9.19
N ASP A 225 33.61 1.94 -7.96
CA ASP A 225 34.25 0.84 -7.22
C ASP A 225 33.25 0.17 -6.28
N PHE A 226 32.87 -1.07 -6.58
CA PHE A 226 31.81 -1.77 -5.85
C PHE A 226 32.37 -2.57 -4.67
N SER A 227 31.88 -2.27 -3.46
CA SER A 227 32.00 -3.17 -2.30
C SER A 227 30.75 -4.05 -2.21
N ASN A 228 30.96 -5.36 -2.36
CA ASN A 228 29.91 -6.39 -2.29
C ASN A 228 29.91 -7.12 -0.94
N ASP A 229 30.26 -6.44 0.15
CA ASP A 229 30.15 -7.03 1.47
C ASP A 229 28.71 -7.51 1.71
N PRO A 230 28.49 -8.79 2.08
CA PRO A 230 27.15 -9.34 2.17
C PRO A 230 26.34 -8.58 3.23
N VAL A 231 25.14 -8.16 2.85
CA VAL A 231 24.22 -7.41 3.71
C VAL A 231 23.19 -8.37 4.32
N ALA A 232 23.03 -8.35 5.64
CA ALA A 232 22.01 -9.17 6.30
C ALA A 232 20.60 -8.57 6.08
N ASP A 233 19.57 -9.41 6.09
CA ASP A 233 18.17 -8.96 5.93
C ASP A 233 17.78 -7.87 6.95
N GLN A 234 18.31 -7.94 8.17
CA GLN A 234 18.04 -6.94 9.21
C GLN A 234 18.64 -5.57 8.86
N ASP A 235 19.81 -5.56 8.24
CA ASP A 235 20.48 -4.33 7.80
C ASP A 235 19.74 -3.72 6.61
N THR A 236 19.28 -4.54 5.66
CA THR A 236 18.39 -4.12 4.57
C THR A 236 17.13 -3.45 5.13
N VAL A 237 16.48 -4.06 6.13
CA VAL A 237 15.29 -3.48 6.77
C VAL A 237 15.62 -2.15 7.45
N ALA A 238 16.74 -2.05 8.16
CA ALA A 238 17.17 -0.82 8.82
C ALA A 238 17.49 0.30 7.80
N TRP A 239 18.16 -0.03 6.70
CA TRP A 239 18.44 0.90 5.60
C TRP A 239 17.16 1.41 4.95
N LEU A 240 16.21 0.52 4.64
CA LEU A 240 14.89 0.90 4.10
C LEU A 240 14.13 1.85 5.02
N LYS A 241 14.18 1.63 6.34
CA LYS A 241 13.59 2.55 7.33
C LYS A 241 14.30 3.91 7.33
N GLY A 242 15.60 3.95 7.07
CA GLY A 242 16.40 5.16 6.99
C GLY A 242 16.20 6.02 5.73
N LEU A 243 15.50 5.50 4.71
CA LEU A 243 15.20 6.23 3.47
C LEU A 243 14.22 7.39 3.71
N GLY A 244 14.40 8.52 3.04
CA GLY A 244 13.39 9.59 2.98
C GLY A 244 12.19 9.20 2.13
N ALA A 245 11.04 9.85 2.31
CA ALA A 245 9.79 9.51 1.61
C ALA A 245 9.93 9.51 0.07
N SER A 246 10.56 10.54 -0.49
CA SER A 246 10.85 10.63 -1.93
C SER A 246 11.73 9.48 -2.43
N ALA A 247 12.81 9.17 -1.71
CA ALA A 247 13.72 8.06 -2.06
C ALA A 247 13.01 6.69 -2.00
N ARG A 248 12.12 6.49 -1.01
CA ARG A 248 11.29 5.28 -0.93
C ARG A 248 10.32 5.17 -2.09
N ASN A 249 9.63 6.25 -2.46
CA ASN A 249 8.70 6.24 -3.59
C ASN A 249 9.44 5.92 -4.89
N ASN A 250 10.60 6.51 -5.13
CA ASN A 250 11.44 6.21 -6.30
C ASN A 250 11.90 4.75 -6.30
N LEU A 251 12.35 4.22 -5.15
CA LEU A 251 12.71 2.82 -5.02
C LEU A 251 11.57 1.89 -5.44
N ILE A 252 10.37 2.13 -4.91
CA ILE A 252 9.20 1.29 -5.22
C ILE A 252 8.80 1.44 -6.69
N ASP A 253 8.91 2.65 -7.27
CA ASP A 253 8.67 2.87 -8.70
C ASP A 253 9.58 2.00 -9.57
N HIS A 254 10.87 1.98 -9.27
CA HIS A 254 11.82 1.17 -10.02
C HIS A 254 11.60 -0.34 -9.80
N LEU A 255 11.32 -0.77 -8.57
CA LEU A 255 10.99 -2.17 -8.28
C LEU A 255 9.71 -2.61 -8.99
N SER A 256 8.68 -1.75 -9.04
CA SER A 256 7.41 -2.01 -9.72
C SER A 256 7.61 -2.16 -11.22
N ALA A 257 8.38 -1.27 -11.84
CA ALA A 257 8.70 -1.36 -13.26
C ALA A 257 9.53 -2.60 -13.60
N ALA A 258 10.44 -3.01 -12.71
CA ALA A 258 11.33 -4.15 -12.93
C ALA A 258 10.66 -5.52 -12.67
N SER A 259 9.51 -5.56 -11.97
CA SER A 259 8.83 -6.79 -11.53
C SER A 259 7.41 -6.97 -12.10
N PRO A 260 7.19 -6.97 -13.44
CA PRO A 260 5.86 -7.05 -14.02
C PRO A 260 5.17 -8.43 -13.87
N ALA A 261 5.85 -9.45 -13.34
CA ALA A 261 5.40 -10.85 -13.41
C ALA A 261 5.14 -11.56 -12.07
N GLY A 262 5.14 -10.87 -10.92
CA GLY A 262 4.74 -11.53 -9.67
C GLY A 262 5.02 -10.75 -8.40
N VAL A 263 3.93 -10.42 -7.70
CA VAL A 263 3.90 -9.83 -6.35
C VAL A 263 4.65 -10.69 -5.30
N ASP A 264 4.79 -11.99 -5.55
CA ASP A 264 5.47 -12.96 -4.67
C ASP A 264 7.00 -12.78 -4.57
N GLN A 265 7.62 -11.96 -5.41
CA GLN A 265 9.07 -11.76 -5.43
C GLN A 265 9.56 -10.64 -4.52
N ILE A 266 8.65 -9.81 -3.98
CA ILE A 266 9.02 -8.76 -3.05
C ILE A 266 8.87 -9.28 -1.63
N PRO A 267 9.95 -9.29 -0.84
CA PRO A 267 9.88 -9.74 0.53
C PRO A 267 8.87 -8.90 1.32
N GLY A 268 8.02 -9.57 2.08
CA GLY A 268 7.01 -8.91 2.92
C GLY A 268 7.60 -7.91 3.94
N TYR A 269 8.92 -7.93 4.18
CA TYR A 269 9.59 -6.92 4.98
C TYR A 269 9.81 -5.60 4.23
N VAL A 270 9.85 -5.56 2.89
CA VAL A 270 9.96 -4.31 2.13
C VAL A 270 8.64 -3.56 2.31
N THR A 271 7.53 -4.24 2.06
CA THR A 271 6.17 -3.73 2.26
C THR A 271 5.85 -3.43 3.72
N ARG A 272 6.28 -4.27 4.68
CA ARG A 272 6.14 -3.99 6.13
C ARG A 272 7.09 -2.93 6.66
N SER A 273 8.30 -2.80 6.14
CA SER A 273 9.25 -1.73 6.50
C SER A 273 8.67 -0.38 6.08
N LEU A 274 8.07 -0.32 4.89
CA LEU A 274 7.26 0.81 4.41
C LEU A 274 6.05 1.08 5.32
N ALA A 275 5.39 0.04 5.84
CA ALA A 275 4.29 0.20 6.81
C ALA A 275 4.75 0.65 8.22
N SER A 276 5.96 0.26 8.64
CA SER A 276 6.54 0.62 9.95
C SER A 276 7.16 2.01 9.98
N ALA A 277 7.45 2.58 8.80
CA ALA A 277 7.58 4.01 8.63
C ALA A 277 6.17 4.60 8.58
N ALA A 278 5.57 4.74 9.77
CA ALA A 278 4.23 5.26 9.96
C ALA A 278 3.95 6.42 9.01
N ILE A 279 2.85 6.29 8.27
CA ILE A 279 2.15 7.32 7.50
C ILE A 279 2.48 8.73 8.05
N PRO A 280 2.97 9.65 7.21
CA PRO A 280 2.50 9.83 5.85
C PRO A 280 3.57 9.55 4.80
N LEU A 281 3.16 8.86 3.73
CA LEU A 281 3.92 8.73 2.48
C LEU A 281 3.96 10.06 1.67
N GLY A 282 3.62 11.17 2.33
CA GLY A 282 3.85 12.55 1.91
C GLY A 282 4.65 13.29 2.98
N GLU A 283 5.56 14.15 2.54
CA GLU A 283 6.25 15.07 3.44
C GLU A 283 5.23 15.96 4.16
N PRO A 284 5.45 16.35 5.44
CA PRO A 284 4.59 17.33 6.11
C PRO A 284 4.45 18.59 5.26
N GLY A 285 3.22 18.90 4.82
CA GLY A 285 2.93 20.02 3.90
C GLY A 285 2.85 19.64 2.42
N ALA A 286 2.89 18.35 2.06
CA ALA A 286 2.65 17.90 0.70
C ALA A 286 1.22 18.22 0.22
N ALA A 287 1.11 18.60 -1.05
CA ALA A 287 -0.15 18.93 -1.72
C ALA A 287 -1.16 17.76 -1.76
N LEU A 288 -0.69 16.51 -1.61
CA LEU A 288 -1.52 15.31 -1.41
C LEU A 288 -0.97 14.56 -0.19
N THR A 289 -1.85 14.15 0.72
CA THR A 289 -1.52 13.34 1.89
C THR A 289 -2.51 12.20 2.05
N ILE A 290 -2.00 10.98 2.23
CA ILE A 290 -2.82 9.80 2.52
C ILE A 290 -2.93 9.65 4.03
N LYS A 291 -4.14 9.76 4.57
CA LYS A 291 -4.39 9.70 6.03
C LYS A 291 -4.59 8.28 6.53
N SER A 292 -5.31 7.47 5.77
CA SER A 292 -5.57 6.08 6.08
C SER A 292 -5.92 5.31 4.81
N CYS A 293 -5.55 4.04 4.75
CA CYS A 293 -5.97 3.15 3.66
C CYS A 293 -6.09 1.70 4.13
N PHE A 294 -7.01 0.95 3.55
CA PHE A 294 -7.13 -0.49 3.76
C PHE A 294 -7.77 -1.17 2.55
N GLN A 295 -7.63 -2.49 2.49
CA GLN A 295 -8.24 -3.32 1.44
C GLN A 295 -9.24 -4.29 2.06
N THR A 296 -10.46 -4.37 1.52
CA THR A 296 -11.45 -5.37 1.93
C THR A 296 -12.25 -5.83 0.72
N SER A 297 -12.60 -7.12 0.66
CA SER A 297 -13.41 -7.70 -0.42
C SER A 297 -12.96 -7.33 -1.84
N GLY A 298 -11.64 -7.30 -2.09
CA GLY A 298 -11.10 -6.92 -3.40
C GLY A 298 -11.21 -5.43 -3.73
N THR A 299 -11.53 -4.57 -2.76
CA THR A 299 -11.66 -3.12 -2.95
C THR A 299 -10.67 -2.38 -2.05
N LEU A 300 -9.96 -1.41 -2.60
CA LEU A 300 -9.15 -0.44 -1.88
C LEU A 300 -10.02 0.75 -1.44
N PHE A 301 -9.87 1.16 -0.19
CA PHE A 301 -10.36 2.43 0.33
C PHE A 301 -9.18 3.26 0.82
N ALA A 302 -8.99 4.47 0.28
CA ALA A 302 -7.95 5.40 0.68
C ALA A 302 -8.53 6.78 1.00
N PHE A 303 -8.26 7.29 2.21
CA PHE A 303 -8.65 8.62 2.63
C PHE A 303 -7.51 9.61 2.32
N LEU A 304 -7.82 10.59 1.47
CA LEU A 304 -6.89 11.56 0.93
C LEU A 304 -7.24 12.96 1.46
N GLU A 305 -6.22 13.69 1.92
CA GLU A 305 -6.27 15.14 2.16
C GLU A 305 -5.43 15.82 1.08
N ILE A 306 -6.05 16.70 0.31
CA ILE A 306 -5.40 17.49 -0.74
C ILE A 306 -5.37 18.95 -0.31
N THR A 307 -4.21 19.58 -0.40
CA THR A 307 -4.03 21.02 -0.21
C THR A 307 -3.73 21.66 -1.56
N GLY A 308 -4.64 22.51 -2.05
CA GLY A 308 -4.51 23.16 -3.38
C GLY A 308 -5.65 22.78 -4.32
N THR A 309 -5.51 23.12 -5.61
CA THR A 309 -6.50 22.78 -6.65
C THR A 309 -6.14 21.47 -7.32
N ALA A 310 -6.90 20.41 -7.05
CA ALA A 310 -6.72 19.12 -7.71
C ALA A 310 -7.79 18.87 -8.77
N SER A 311 -7.35 18.37 -9.93
CA SER A 311 -8.28 17.77 -10.89
C SER A 311 -8.64 16.38 -10.41
N LEU A 312 -9.82 16.22 -9.82
CA LEU A 312 -10.27 14.94 -9.29
C LEU A 312 -10.42 13.87 -10.38
N GLU A 313 -10.73 14.28 -11.61
CA GLU A 313 -10.77 13.42 -12.79
C GLU A 313 -9.39 12.84 -13.17
N SER A 314 -8.31 13.43 -12.67
CA SER A 314 -6.94 12.94 -12.88
C SER A 314 -6.46 11.95 -11.82
N LEU A 315 -7.27 11.68 -10.78
CA LEU A 315 -6.88 10.74 -9.73
C LEU A 315 -6.86 9.32 -10.28
N GLN A 316 -5.74 8.63 -10.10
CA GLN A 316 -5.51 7.29 -10.64
C GLN A 316 -4.90 6.39 -9.56
N ILE A 317 -5.24 5.11 -9.62
CA ILE A 317 -4.62 4.08 -8.78
C ILE A 317 -3.87 3.12 -9.70
N GLN A 318 -2.58 2.94 -9.46
CA GLN A 318 -1.75 1.95 -10.16
C GLN A 318 -1.40 0.83 -9.19
N ALA A 319 -1.67 -0.42 -9.55
CA ALA A 319 -1.25 -1.56 -8.73
C ALA A 319 0.26 -1.80 -8.86
N PHE A 320 0.87 -2.34 -7.82
CA PHE A 320 2.28 -2.75 -7.90
C PHE A 320 2.49 -3.79 -8.99
N GLY A 321 3.51 -3.61 -9.83
CA GLY A 321 3.87 -4.53 -10.91
C GLY A 321 3.02 -4.40 -12.17
N THR A 322 2.09 -3.44 -12.25
CA THR A 322 1.36 -3.17 -13.50
C THR A 322 2.13 -2.23 -14.41
N ALA A 323 1.90 -2.35 -15.71
CA ALA A 323 2.48 -1.44 -16.69
C ALA A 323 2.06 0.02 -16.40
N ALA A 324 2.92 0.97 -16.75
CA ALA A 324 2.73 2.39 -16.42
C ALA A 324 1.54 3.06 -17.13
N ASP A 325 0.80 2.33 -17.96
CA ASP A 325 -0.42 2.74 -18.66
C ASP A 325 -1.69 2.06 -18.10
N GLN A 326 -1.53 1.12 -17.16
CA GLN A 326 -2.64 0.41 -16.54
C GLN A 326 -3.03 1.08 -15.22
N PHE A 327 -4.06 1.93 -15.31
CA PHE A 327 -4.61 2.67 -14.18
C PHE A 327 -6.05 2.26 -13.89
N LEU A 328 -6.38 2.20 -12.62
CA LEU A 328 -7.74 2.12 -12.11
C LEU A 328 -8.24 3.54 -11.86
N THR A 329 -9.39 3.88 -12.42
CA THR A 329 -10.09 5.13 -12.09
C THR A 329 -10.86 4.90 -10.80
N PRO A 330 -10.54 5.62 -9.71
CA PRO A 330 -11.25 5.46 -8.45
C PRO A 330 -12.63 6.12 -8.51
N GLU A 331 -13.59 5.50 -7.85
CA GLU A 331 -14.82 6.16 -7.44
C GLU A 331 -14.47 7.12 -6.29
N LEU A 332 -14.83 8.39 -6.43
CA LEU A 332 -14.46 9.45 -5.50
C LEU A 332 -15.67 9.91 -4.68
N LEU A 333 -15.46 10.01 -3.37
CA LEU A 333 -16.43 10.57 -2.43
C LEU A 333 -15.82 11.83 -1.84
N ILE A 334 -16.38 12.99 -2.19
CA ILE A 334 -15.81 14.30 -1.89
C ILE A 334 -16.59 14.91 -0.74
N THR A 335 -15.89 15.33 0.32
CA THR A 335 -16.49 16.16 1.37
C THR A 335 -15.86 17.56 1.33
N PRO A 336 -16.67 18.63 1.18
CA PRO A 336 -16.13 19.98 1.22
C PRO A 336 -15.59 20.25 2.63
N GLY A 337 -14.31 20.64 2.72
CA GLY A 337 -13.66 20.93 3.99
C GLY A 337 -14.37 22.05 4.76
N ALA A 338 -14.63 21.83 6.04
CA ALA A 338 -15.16 22.85 6.92
C ALA A 338 -14.08 23.92 7.21
N ASN A 339 -14.39 25.16 6.84
CA ASN A 339 -13.71 26.42 7.20
C ASN A 339 -12.39 26.79 6.47
N GLY A 340 -12.51 27.81 5.60
CA GLY A 340 -11.94 29.13 5.91
C GLY A 340 -10.55 29.47 5.38
N ASP A 341 -9.53 28.61 5.54
CA ASP A 341 -8.16 28.96 5.15
C ASP A 341 -7.49 27.82 4.37
N ALA A 342 -7.31 28.08 3.06
CA ALA A 342 -6.93 27.18 1.96
C ALA A 342 -7.98 26.10 1.59
N PRO A 343 -8.17 25.80 0.28
CA PRO A 343 -9.05 24.72 -0.15
C PRO A 343 -8.39 23.38 0.22
N ARG A 344 -8.70 22.89 1.41
CA ARG A 344 -8.43 21.52 1.80
C ARG A 344 -9.58 20.66 1.31
N VAL A 345 -9.29 19.73 0.43
CA VAL A 345 -10.26 18.75 -0.06
C VAL A 345 -9.97 17.43 0.61
N CYS A 346 -10.94 16.94 1.36
CA CYS A 346 -10.93 15.62 1.97
C CYS A 346 -11.77 14.69 1.08
N LEU A 347 -11.22 13.55 0.66
CA LEU A 347 -11.95 12.61 -0.18
C LEU A 347 -11.56 11.16 0.06
N VAL A 348 -12.49 10.24 -0.21
CA VAL A 348 -12.21 8.81 -0.24
C VAL A 348 -12.09 8.36 -1.69
N ALA A 349 -10.95 7.77 -2.04
CA ALA A 349 -10.74 7.06 -3.29
C ALA A 349 -11.04 5.57 -3.08
N LYS A 350 -12.01 5.05 -3.85
CA LYS A 350 -12.42 3.65 -3.85
C LYS A 350 -12.05 3.01 -5.18
N GLY A 351 -11.30 1.91 -5.15
CA GLY A 351 -10.83 1.23 -6.37
C GLY A 351 -10.99 -0.28 -6.28
N ALA A 352 -11.59 -0.91 -7.29
CA ALA A 352 -11.60 -2.36 -7.42
C ALA A 352 -10.19 -2.85 -7.74
N LEU A 353 -9.72 -3.86 -7.01
CA LEU A 353 -8.42 -4.49 -7.19
C LEU A 353 -8.59 -5.86 -7.85
N ASP A 354 -7.59 -6.26 -8.63
CA ASP A 354 -7.53 -7.60 -9.21
C ASP A 354 -7.43 -8.69 -8.13
N HIS A 355 -7.76 -9.94 -8.50
CA HIS A 355 -7.59 -11.11 -7.65
C HIS A 355 -6.40 -11.95 -8.13
N PRO A 356 -5.38 -12.22 -7.28
CA PRO A 356 -5.24 -11.79 -5.87
C PRO A 356 -4.92 -10.28 -5.73
N PRO A 357 -5.34 -9.63 -4.62
CA PRO A 357 -5.12 -8.20 -4.44
C PRO A 357 -3.61 -7.90 -4.30
N PRO A 358 -3.12 -6.80 -4.90
CA PRO A 358 -1.73 -6.40 -4.77
C PRO A 358 -1.37 -6.03 -3.33
N HIS A 359 -0.10 -6.16 -2.95
CA HIS A 359 0.39 -5.76 -1.62
C HIS A 359 0.64 -4.24 -1.49
N ALA A 360 0.71 -3.53 -2.61
CA ALA A 360 0.89 -2.09 -2.64
C ALA A 360 0.23 -1.48 -3.88
N CYS A 361 -0.20 -0.23 -3.77
CA CYS A 361 -0.72 0.56 -4.89
C CYS A 361 -0.09 1.96 -4.87
N LYS A 362 -0.04 2.63 -6.01
CA LYS A 362 0.34 4.02 -6.15
C LYS A 362 -0.89 4.87 -6.41
N ILE A 363 -1.10 5.89 -5.61
CA ILE A 363 -2.12 6.92 -5.85
C ILE A 363 -1.43 8.07 -6.59
N ILE A 364 -1.96 8.43 -7.75
CA ILE A 364 -1.45 9.49 -8.61
C ILE A 364 -2.53 10.56 -8.72
N ALA A 365 -2.16 11.83 -8.55
CA ALA A 365 -3.06 12.96 -8.69
C ALA A 365 -2.33 14.15 -9.32
N VAL A 366 -3.08 15.04 -9.98
CA VAL A 366 -2.58 16.35 -10.41
C VAL A 366 -3.09 17.44 -9.48
N VAL A 367 -2.19 18.08 -8.75
CA VAL A 367 -2.48 19.20 -7.83
C VAL A 367 -1.71 20.42 -8.28
N ASP A 368 -2.42 21.54 -8.52
CA ASP A 368 -1.86 22.79 -9.02
C ASP A 368 -0.98 22.62 -10.29
N GLY A 369 -1.37 21.68 -11.16
CA GLY A 369 -0.65 21.35 -12.39
C GLY A 369 0.59 20.46 -12.19
N GLN A 370 0.89 20.03 -10.96
CA GLN A 370 1.99 19.10 -10.66
C GLN A 370 1.48 17.68 -10.47
N HIS A 371 2.18 16.70 -11.07
CA HIS A 371 1.92 15.29 -10.83
C HIS A 371 2.50 14.89 -9.48
N ILE A 372 1.62 14.48 -8.56
CA ILE A 372 1.99 13.97 -7.26
C ILE A 372 1.61 12.50 -7.22
N ALA A 373 2.55 11.65 -6.80
CA ALA A 373 2.31 10.22 -6.71
C ALA A 373 2.87 9.66 -5.41
N GLN A 374 2.08 8.81 -4.74
CA GLN A 374 2.42 8.23 -3.45
C GLN A 374 2.06 6.75 -3.42
N TRP A 375 3.02 5.92 -3.04
CA TRP A 375 2.75 4.52 -2.78
C TRP A 375 2.00 4.35 -1.47
N ILE A 376 1.18 3.31 -1.39
CA ILE A 376 0.49 2.82 -0.21
C ILE A 376 0.71 1.33 -0.08
N HIS A 377 0.89 0.89 1.16
CA HIS A 377 0.87 -0.53 1.50
C HIS A 377 -0.57 -0.97 1.75
N LEU A 378 -1.00 -2.03 1.08
CA LEU A 378 -2.33 -2.58 1.25
C LEU A 378 -2.32 -3.58 2.40
N GLN A 379 -2.89 -3.15 3.53
CA GLN A 379 -3.24 -4.06 4.61
C GLN A 379 -4.63 -4.61 4.34
N ALA A 380 -4.77 -5.93 4.46
CA ALA A 380 -6.08 -6.55 4.56
C ALA A 380 -6.77 -5.94 5.79
N GLY A 381 -7.83 -5.18 5.57
CA GLY A 381 -8.56 -4.51 6.64
C GLY A 381 -9.08 -5.55 7.62
N ASP A 382 -8.71 -5.41 8.88
CA ASP A 382 -9.37 -6.05 10.01
C ASP A 382 -10.37 -5.06 10.64
N THR A 383 -11.12 -5.53 11.63
CA THR A 383 -12.13 -4.72 12.32
C THR A 383 -11.53 -3.42 12.87
N GLN A 384 -10.31 -3.47 13.39
CA GLN A 384 -9.63 -2.32 13.98
C GLN A 384 -9.22 -1.28 12.93
N SER A 385 -8.68 -1.72 11.79
CA SER A 385 -8.25 -0.85 10.70
C SER A 385 -9.45 -0.17 10.02
N SER A 386 -10.56 -0.89 9.87
CA SER A 386 -11.82 -0.34 9.37
C SER A 386 -12.44 0.67 10.32
N LEU A 387 -12.44 0.40 11.64
CA LEU A 387 -12.87 1.37 12.66
C LEU A 387 -12.02 2.62 12.63
N ALA A 388 -10.69 2.48 12.64
CA ALA A 388 -9.76 3.60 12.59
C ALA A 388 -9.99 4.47 11.34
N PHE A 389 -10.22 3.85 10.18
CA PHE A 389 -10.58 4.56 8.96
C PHE A 389 -11.90 5.34 9.12
N ALA A 390 -12.95 4.68 9.63
CA ALA A 390 -14.24 5.31 9.87
C ALA A 390 -14.13 6.49 10.85
N HIS A 391 -13.43 6.33 11.98
CA HIS A 391 -13.18 7.41 12.94
C HIS A 391 -12.47 8.61 12.31
N THR A 392 -11.53 8.36 11.40
CA THR A 392 -10.75 9.42 10.75
C THR A 392 -11.58 10.20 9.74
N PHE A 393 -12.47 9.52 9.00
CA PHE A 393 -13.24 10.15 7.93
C PHE A 393 -14.62 10.66 8.36
N TRP A 394 -15.29 10.00 9.31
CA TRP A 394 -16.66 10.30 9.76
C TRP A 394 -16.92 11.76 10.14
N PRO A 395 -16.01 12.50 10.83
CA PRO A 395 -16.24 13.91 11.13
C PRO A 395 -16.45 14.78 9.88
N PHE A 396 -15.93 14.34 8.73
CA PHE A 396 -15.99 15.06 7.47
C PHE A 396 -17.18 14.64 6.60
N ALA A 397 -17.82 13.50 6.91
CA ALA A 397 -18.92 12.92 6.13
C ALA A 397 -20.23 12.80 6.91
N ASP A 398 -20.31 13.44 8.08
CA ASP A 398 -21.53 13.49 8.88
C ASP A 398 -22.69 14.00 8.00
N ARG A 399 -23.73 13.17 7.84
CA ARG A 399 -24.94 13.38 7.02
C ARG A 399 -24.80 13.22 5.50
N ASP A 400 -23.73 12.61 5.00
CA ASP A 400 -23.63 12.22 3.59
C ASP A 400 -24.22 10.81 3.36
N GLU A 401 -25.44 10.76 2.82
CA GLU A 401 -26.11 9.49 2.46
C GLU A 401 -25.28 8.65 1.48
N HIS A 402 -24.56 9.29 0.56
CA HIS A 402 -23.76 8.60 -0.44
C HIS A 402 -22.56 7.88 0.18
N TYR A 403 -21.94 8.48 1.20
CA TYR A 403 -20.89 7.84 1.99
C TYR A 403 -21.39 6.61 2.76
N LEU A 404 -22.58 6.71 3.40
CA LEU A 404 -23.18 5.60 4.13
C LEU A 404 -23.39 4.39 3.22
N THR A 405 -23.94 4.62 2.01
CA THR A 405 -24.22 3.54 1.05
C THR A 405 -22.95 2.98 0.39
N GLN A 406 -21.99 3.83 0.00
CA GLN A 406 -20.83 3.40 -0.81
C GLN A 406 -19.62 2.93 -0.01
N VAL A 407 -19.50 3.31 1.27
CA VAL A 407 -18.33 3.00 2.11
C VAL A 407 -18.75 2.28 3.38
N ALA A 408 -19.68 2.84 4.16
CA ALA A 408 -20.02 2.27 5.46
C ALA A 408 -20.72 0.91 5.33
N ALA A 409 -21.67 0.76 4.40
CA ALA A 409 -22.39 -0.49 4.18
C ALA A 409 -21.50 -1.65 3.66
N PRO A 410 -20.64 -1.49 2.64
CA PRO A 410 -19.69 -2.54 2.24
C PRO A 410 -18.69 -2.91 3.35
N LEU A 411 -18.24 -1.92 4.14
CA LEU A 411 -17.35 -2.12 5.28
C LEU A 411 -18.05 -2.96 6.37
N ALA A 412 -19.30 -2.64 6.69
CA ALA A 412 -20.17 -3.40 7.58
C ALA A 412 -20.45 -4.83 7.08
N GLN A 413 -20.72 -5.01 5.78
CA GLN A 413 -20.95 -6.33 5.18
C GLN A 413 -19.70 -7.22 5.21
N ALA A 414 -18.53 -6.64 4.95
CA ALA A 414 -17.25 -7.34 5.06
C ALA A 414 -16.95 -7.77 6.52
N TRP A 415 -17.38 -6.98 7.51
CA TRP A 415 -17.32 -7.36 8.92
C TRP A 415 -18.21 -8.56 9.23
N VAL A 416 -19.44 -8.60 8.72
CA VAL A 416 -20.38 -9.73 8.94
C VAL A 416 -19.84 -11.04 8.36
N GLN A 417 -19.09 -10.98 7.26
CA GLN A 417 -18.55 -12.16 6.58
C GLN A 417 -17.25 -12.72 7.21
N ARG A 418 -16.66 -12.03 8.20
CA ARG A 418 -15.55 -12.55 9.00
C ARG A 418 -16.06 -12.96 10.38
N PRO A 419 -16.61 -14.17 10.56
CA PRO A 419 -16.88 -14.65 11.90
C PRO A 419 -15.58 -14.58 12.70
N SER A 420 -15.58 -13.89 13.83
CA SER A 420 -14.49 -14.02 14.78
C SER A 420 -14.44 -15.50 15.18
N HIS A 421 -13.50 -16.24 14.61
CA HIS A 421 -13.29 -17.66 14.94
C HIS A 421 -12.78 -17.85 16.37
N GLU A 422 -12.54 -16.76 17.11
CA GLU A 422 -12.24 -16.82 18.53
C GLU A 422 -13.51 -17.12 19.34
N PRO A 423 -13.55 -18.26 20.04
CA PRO A 423 -14.69 -18.60 20.89
C PRO A 423 -14.81 -17.60 22.05
N ALA A 424 -16.04 -17.21 22.39
CA ALA A 424 -16.30 -16.40 23.58
C ALA A 424 -15.70 -17.08 24.82
N LYS A 425 -14.96 -16.31 25.64
CA LYS A 425 -14.37 -16.83 26.88
C LYS A 425 -15.45 -16.86 27.94
N VAL A 426 -15.97 -18.04 28.24
CA VAL A 426 -16.96 -18.25 29.30
C VAL A 426 -16.24 -18.45 30.63
N ILE A 427 -16.41 -17.51 31.56
CA ILE A 427 -15.92 -17.64 32.93
C ILE A 427 -17.13 -18.03 33.79
N SER A 428 -17.25 -19.33 34.08
CA SER A 428 -18.32 -19.85 34.93
C SER A 428 -17.93 -19.75 36.40
N VAL A 429 -18.74 -19.06 37.21
CA VAL A 429 -18.69 -19.17 38.68
C VAL A 429 -19.35 -20.51 39.07
N PRO A 430 -18.87 -21.27 40.08
CA PRO A 430 -19.24 -22.67 40.27
C PRO A 430 -20.76 -22.91 40.47
N ARG A 431 -21.30 -23.93 39.79
CA ARG A 431 -22.68 -24.44 39.94
C ARG A 431 -22.83 -25.32 41.19
N PRO A 432 -23.99 -25.25 41.87
CA PRO A 432 -24.59 -26.43 42.48
C PRO A 432 -25.94 -26.80 41.84
N SER A 433 -26.03 -28.10 41.50
CA SER A 433 -27.19 -28.98 41.23
C SER A 433 -28.41 -28.49 40.41
N ARG A 434 -28.74 -29.31 39.41
CA ARG A 434 -29.98 -29.34 38.60
C ARG A 434 -31.25 -29.13 39.44
N ASN A 435 -31.83 -27.94 39.33
CA ASN A 435 -33.28 -27.77 39.35
C ASN A 435 -33.63 -26.91 38.14
N ALA A 436 -34.74 -27.22 37.46
CA ALA A 436 -35.19 -26.51 36.28
C ALA A 436 -35.45 -25.03 36.62
N GLU A 437 -34.72 -24.14 35.97
CA GLU A 437 -34.77 -22.70 36.19
C GLU A 437 -35.86 -22.10 35.29
N ALA A 438 -36.78 -21.30 35.85
CA ALA A 438 -37.93 -20.76 35.11
C ALA A 438 -37.58 -19.58 34.19
N ILE A 439 -36.55 -18.77 34.49
CA ILE A 439 -36.26 -17.52 33.77
C ILE A 439 -34.74 -17.37 33.58
N ASP A 440 -34.31 -16.92 32.41
CA ASP A 440 -32.93 -16.55 32.10
C ASP A 440 -32.78 -15.02 32.04
N LEU A 441 -32.16 -14.42 33.06
CA LEU A 441 -31.88 -12.97 33.10
C LEU A 441 -30.49 -12.69 32.52
N GLN A 442 -30.44 -11.87 31.48
CA GLN A 442 -29.22 -11.43 30.80
C GLN A 442 -29.00 -9.94 31.01
N ILE A 443 -27.83 -9.56 31.51
CA ILE A 443 -27.41 -8.15 31.61
C ILE A 443 -26.34 -7.91 30.56
N ILE A 444 -26.61 -7.00 29.63
CA ILE A 444 -25.67 -6.58 28.59
C ILE A 444 -24.94 -5.33 29.08
N ALA A 445 -23.65 -5.47 29.35
CA ALA A 445 -22.81 -4.35 29.75
C ALA A 445 -21.91 -3.91 28.58
N ALA A 446 -22.07 -2.64 28.20
CA ALA A 446 -21.06 -1.90 27.46
C ALA A 446 -19.82 -1.65 28.37
N PRO A 447 -18.74 -0.94 27.96
CA PRO A 447 -17.51 -0.82 28.77
C PRO A 447 -17.68 -0.07 30.12
N GLN A 448 -18.90 0.31 30.49
CA GLN A 448 -19.23 1.11 31.67
C GLN A 448 -19.53 0.22 32.89
N LEU A 449 -18.48 -0.21 33.59
CA LEU A 449 -18.58 -1.12 34.75
C LEU A 449 -19.38 -0.54 35.94
N ASP A 450 -19.42 0.78 36.10
CA ASP A 450 -20.13 1.42 37.21
C ASP A 450 -21.66 1.29 37.08
N LEU A 451 -22.18 1.41 35.84
CA LEU A 451 -23.60 1.17 35.56
C LEU A 451 -23.98 -0.29 35.78
N LEU A 452 -23.10 -1.22 35.40
CA LEU A 452 -23.29 -2.65 35.65
C LEU A 452 -23.36 -2.93 37.16
N HIS A 453 -22.49 -2.30 37.95
CA HIS A 453 -22.48 -2.44 39.40
C HIS A 453 -23.82 -2.00 40.02
N GLY A 454 -24.33 -0.85 39.61
CA GLY A 454 -25.64 -0.33 40.03
C GLY A 454 -26.78 -1.28 39.66
N THR A 455 -26.82 -1.78 38.41
CA THR A 455 -27.81 -2.77 37.97
C THR A 455 -27.73 -4.07 38.77
N LEU A 456 -26.54 -4.58 39.07
CA LEU A 456 -26.38 -5.78 39.89
C LEU A 456 -26.93 -5.57 41.31
N ILE A 457 -26.68 -4.42 41.94
CA ILE A 457 -27.26 -4.10 43.25
C ILE A 457 -28.78 -4.05 43.17
N ALA A 458 -29.34 -3.39 42.16
CA ALA A 458 -30.78 -3.21 42.03
C ALA A 458 -31.51 -4.52 41.69
N VAL A 459 -30.93 -5.35 40.82
CA VAL A 459 -31.42 -6.70 40.52
C VAL A 459 -31.39 -7.56 41.79
N ARG A 460 -30.40 -7.37 42.68
CA ARG A 460 -30.29 -8.16 43.92
C ARG A 460 -31.51 -7.99 44.81
N SER A 461 -32.05 -6.78 44.90
CA SER A 461 -33.26 -6.49 45.68
C SER A 461 -34.53 -7.05 45.03
N SER A 462 -34.48 -7.43 43.75
CA SER A 462 -35.66 -7.78 42.96
C SER A 462 -35.75 -9.27 42.59
N ILE A 463 -34.73 -10.08 42.90
CA ILE A 463 -34.72 -11.52 42.60
C ILE A 463 -34.44 -12.39 43.84
N PRO A 464 -35.00 -13.61 43.91
CA PRO A 464 -34.62 -14.58 44.93
C PRO A 464 -33.12 -14.92 44.87
N LEU A 465 -32.50 -15.10 46.05
CA LEU A 465 -31.07 -15.42 46.24
C LEU A 465 -30.53 -16.58 45.38
N SER A 466 -31.40 -17.50 44.97
CA SER A 466 -31.03 -18.73 44.26
C SER A 466 -31.11 -18.63 42.73
N HIS A 467 -31.56 -17.50 42.19
CA HIS A 467 -31.81 -17.31 40.77
C HIS A 467 -30.51 -17.04 39.98
N PRO A 468 -30.27 -17.71 38.84
CA PRO A 468 -29.11 -17.45 38.00
C PRO A 468 -29.21 -16.10 37.29
N VAL A 469 -28.08 -15.43 37.09
CA VAL A 469 -27.97 -14.21 36.29
C VAL A 469 -26.83 -14.41 35.29
N ARG A 470 -27.08 -14.22 34.01
CA ARG A 470 -26.00 -14.16 33.00
C ARG A 470 -25.60 -12.71 32.78
N VAL A 471 -24.32 -12.44 32.88
CA VAL A 471 -23.74 -11.12 32.60
C VAL A 471 -22.86 -11.24 31.37
N THR A 472 -23.19 -10.50 30.32
CA THR A 472 -22.41 -10.45 29.09
C THR A 472 -21.59 -9.16 29.08
N LEU A 473 -20.27 -9.31 29.01
CA LEU A 473 -19.32 -8.20 28.97
C LEU A 473 -18.72 -8.09 27.57
N SER A 474 -18.86 -6.91 26.96
CA SER A 474 -18.09 -6.53 25.77
C SER A 474 -16.75 -5.96 26.22
N ALA A 475 -15.65 -6.72 26.11
CA ALA A 475 -14.34 -6.29 26.59
C ALA A 475 -13.21 -6.64 25.62
N SER A 476 -12.19 -5.79 25.55
CA SER A 476 -10.95 -6.09 24.83
C SER A 476 -10.17 -7.22 25.50
N HIS A 477 -9.29 -7.87 24.74
CA HIS A 477 -8.54 -9.08 25.10
C HIS A 477 -7.69 -8.98 26.40
N HIS A 478 -7.76 -7.89 27.15
CA HIS A 478 -6.90 -7.63 28.31
C HIS A 478 -7.60 -7.20 29.61
N ASP A 479 -8.93 -7.27 29.73
CA ASP A 479 -9.60 -6.80 30.95
C ASP A 479 -9.94 -7.92 31.97
N GLU A 480 -8.93 -8.70 32.37
CA GLU A 480 -9.02 -9.64 33.50
C GLU A 480 -9.48 -8.94 34.80
N LYS A 481 -9.17 -7.65 34.93
CA LYS A 481 -9.61 -6.80 36.05
C LYS A 481 -11.12 -6.59 36.06
N ALA A 482 -11.75 -6.34 34.91
CA ALA A 482 -13.19 -6.18 34.79
C ALA A 482 -13.93 -7.47 35.19
N CYS A 483 -13.46 -8.61 34.67
CA CYS A 483 -14.02 -9.92 34.97
C CYS A 483 -13.88 -10.27 36.45
N SER A 484 -12.70 -10.00 37.04
CA SER A 484 -12.45 -10.21 38.46
C SER A 484 -13.35 -9.34 39.35
N LYS A 485 -13.57 -8.06 38.98
CA LYS A 485 -14.50 -7.17 39.68
C LYS A 485 -15.94 -7.66 39.63
N VAL A 486 -16.44 -8.01 38.44
CA VAL A 486 -17.82 -8.51 38.27
C VAL A 486 -18.02 -9.84 39.02
N SER A 487 -17.04 -10.74 38.98
CA SER A 487 -17.06 -11.97 39.79
C SER A 487 -17.09 -11.64 41.28
N GLY A 488 -16.29 -10.66 41.73
CA GLY A 488 -16.27 -10.20 43.12
C GLY A 488 -17.63 -9.66 43.55
N TRP A 489 -18.28 -8.85 42.72
CA TRP A 489 -19.63 -8.35 42.96
C TRP A 489 -20.68 -9.47 42.99
N ALA A 490 -20.62 -10.41 42.05
CA ALA A 490 -21.50 -11.56 42.03
C ALA A 490 -21.41 -12.37 43.32
N THR A 491 -20.18 -12.65 43.79
CA THR A 491 -19.94 -13.32 45.08
C THR A 491 -20.45 -12.47 46.26
N GLN A 492 -20.13 -11.17 46.28
CA GLN A 492 -20.53 -10.25 47.35
C GLN A 492 -22.06 -10.17 47.51
N TYR A 493 -22.80 -10.15 46.41
CA TYR A 493 -24.26 -10.08 46.42
C TYR A 493 -24.94 -11.44 46.52
N GLY A 494 -24.17 -12.53 46.51
CA GLY A 494 -24.71 -13.90 46.60
C GLY A 494 -25.46 -14.33 45.35
N PHE A 495 -25.10 -13.79 44.18
CA PHE A 495 -25.67 -14.20 42.91
C PHE A 495 -25.03 -15.50 42.39
N LYS A 496 -25.82 -16.29 41.68
CA LYS A 496 -25.29 -17.29 40.76
C LYS A 496 -25.05 -16.62 39.41
N ALA A 497 -23.84 -16.14 39.16
CA ALA A 497 -23.53 -15.43 37.91
C ALA A 497 -22.77 -16.30 36.90
N GLN A 498 -23.17 -16.25 35.63
CA GLN A 498 -22.34 -16.68 34.51
C GLN A 498 -21.80 -15.44 33.81
N ILE A 499 -20.47 -15.28 33.73
CA ILE A 499 -19.85 -14.13 33.07
C ILE A 499 -19.33 -14.58 31.71
N GLU A 500 -19.90 -14.04 30.64
CA GLU A 500 -19.43 -14.26 29.27
C GLU A 500 -18.65 -13.05 28.79
N VAL A 501 -17.41 -13.27 28.34
CA VAL A 501 -16.53 -12.22 27.81
C VAL A 501 -16.37 -12.42 26.33
N ILE A 502 -16.66 -11.36 25.56
CA ILE A 502 -16.64 -11.39 24.10
C ILE A 502 -15.52 -10.48 23.58
N PRO A 503 -14.73 -10.90 22.55
CA PRO A 503 -13.65 -10.11 21.96
C PRO A 503 -14.03 -8.66 21.57
N ALA A 504 -13.10 -7.72 21.69
CA ALA A 504 -13.29 -6.30 21.37
C ALA A 504 -13.67 -5.95 19.92
N GLY A 505 -13.70 -6.94 19.03
CA GLY A 505 -14.10 -6.76 17.63
C GLY A 505 -15.36 -7.54 17.23
N ALA A 506 -16.02 -8.25 18.15
CA ALA A 506 -17.27 -8.92 17.83
C ALA A 506 -18.39 -7.87 17.68
N PRO A 507 -19.25 -7.94 16.65
CA PRO A 507 -20.39 -7.03 16.53
C PRO A 507 -21.22 -7.08 17.82
N ALA A 508 -21.59 -5.93 18.41
CA ALA A 508 -22.40 -5.92 19.64
C ALA A 508 -23.72 -6.69 19.43
N ALA A 509 -24.20 -6.79 18.20
CA ALA A 509 -25.31 -7.67 17.80
C ALA A 509 -25.10 -9.18 18.05
N MET A 510 -23.87 -9.71 17.96
CA MET A 510 -23.58 -11.09 18.36
C MET A 510 -23.63 -11.29 19.88
N THR A 511 -23.41 -10.21 20.64
CA THR A 511 -23.41 -10.18 22.11
C THR A 511 -24.81 -10.02 22.71
N ALA A 512 -25.73 -9.43 21.94
CA ALA A 512 -27.06 -9.03 22.39
C ALA A 512 -28.19 -9.97 21.98
N HIS A 513 -27.91 -10.99 21.17
CA HIS A 513 -28.91 -12.00 20.87
C HIS A 513 -29.28 -12.73 22.17
N PRO A 514 -30.56 -12.70 22.59
CA PRO A 514 -30.96 -13.42 23.77
C PRO A 514 -30.61 -14.91 23.59
N ARG A 515 -30.03 -15.55 24.59
CA ARG A 515 -29.73 -17.00 24.53
C ARG A 515 -30.49 -17.75 25.61
N SER A 516 -31.61 -18.37 25.26
CA SER A 516 -32.31 -19.22 26.24
C SER A 516 -31.61 -20.59 26.34
N PRO A 517 -31.15 -21.01 27.54
CA PRO A 517 -30.78 -22.40 27.78
C PRO A 517 -31.95 -23.32 27.38
N GLY A 518 -31.65 -24.53 26.89
CA GLY A 518 -32.66 -25.53 26.55
C GLY A 518 -33.70 -25.83 27.64
N SER A 519 -33.40 -25.46 28.90
CA SER A 519 -34.20 -25.71 30.10
C SER A 519 -35.02 -24.53 30.64
N SER A 520 -34.89 -23.31 30.12
CA SER A 520 -35.59 -22.12 30.68
C SER A 520 -36.99 -21.92 30.09
N GLN A 521 -37.95 -21.40 30.86
CA GLN A 521 -39.33 -21.12 30.39
C GLN A 521 -39.47 -19.71 29.78
N ALA A 522 -38.73 -18.73 30.31
CA ALA A 522 -38.73 -17.34 29.86
C ALA A 522 -37.31 -16.77 29.80
N PHE A 523 -37.14 -15.66 29.08
CA PHE A 523 -35.89 -14.89 29.10
C PHE A 523 -36.19 -13.40 29.29
N VAL A 524 -35.24 -12.69 29.91
CA VAL A 524 -35.28 -11.23 30.10
C VAL A 524 -33.88 -10.70 29.83
N ALA A 525 -33.73 -9.77 28.91
CA ALA A 525 -32.46 -9.10 28.61
C ALA A 525 -32.58 -7.61 28.94
N VAL A 526 -31.62 -7.07 29.70
CA VAL A 526 -31.58 -5.66 30.13
C VAL A 526 -30.21 -5.05 29.89
N ARG A 527 -30.15 -3.74 29.69
CA ARG A 527 -28.89 -2.99 29.65
C ARG A 527 -28.34 -2.71 31.04
N ALA A 528 -27.01 -2.62 31.15
CA ALA A 528 -26.37 -2.00 32.32
C ALA A 528 -26.87 -0.55 32.48
N GLY A 529 -27.18 -0.15 33.72
CA GLY A 529 -27.91 1.07 34.04
C GLY A 529 -29.41 0.84 34.34
N PHE A 530 -29.96 -0.32 33.97
CA PHE A 530 -31.33 -0.69 34.33
C PHE A 530 -31.48 -0.87 35.85
N VAL A 531 -32.52 -0.27 36.43
CA VAL A 531 -32.91 -0.42 37.83
C VAL A 531 -34.36 -0.95 37.85
N PRO A 532 -34.61 -2.17 38.36
CA PRO A 532 -35.97 -2.68 38.46
C PRO A 532 -36.87 -1.73 39.29
N PRO A 533 -38.13 -1.51 38.88
CA PRO A 533 -39.00 -0.54 39.53
C PRO A 533 -39.43 -0.95 40.94
N GLN A 534 -39.44 -2.26 41.23
CA GLN A 534 -39.86 -2.80 42.54
C GLN A 534 -39.21 -4.14 42.89
N ALA A 535 -39.34 -4.52 44.16
CA ALA A 535 -38.96 -5.83 44.65
C ALA A 535 -39.87 -6.91 44.05
N GLY A 536 -39.32 -8.09 43.72
CA GLY A 536 -40.09 -9.18 43.10
C GLY A 536 -40.39 -8.99 41.61
N TRP A 537 -39.92 -7.90 41.00
CA TRP A 537 -40.13 -7.54 39.58
C TRP A 537 -39.95 -8.71 38.60
N LEU A 538 -38.87 -9.49 38.73
CA LEU A 538 -38.60 -10.57 37.78
C LEU A 538 -39.68 -11.66 37.82
N GLY A 539 -40.27 -11.91 38.98
CA GLY A 539 -41.37 -12.85 39.14
C GLY A 539 -42.66 -12.38 38.46
N GLU A 540 -42.93 -11.08 38.50
CA GLU A 540 -44.10 -10.49 37.83
C GLU A 540 -43.94 -10.53 36.30
N ILE A 541 -42.76 -10.20 35.79
CA ILE A 541 -42.44 -10.34 34.36
C ILE A 541 -42.60 -11.81 33.92
N ALA A 542 -42.15 -12.76 34.73
CA ALA A 542 -42.34 -14.19 34.45
C ALA A 542 -43.81 -14.58 34.35
N GLN A 543 -44.62 -14.06 35.28
CA GLN A 543 -46.05 -14.33 35.32
C GLN A 543 -46.74 -13.75 34.08
N GLN A 544 -46.35 -12.55 33.65
CA GLN A 544 -46.85 -11.92 32.42
C GLN A 544 -46.47 -12.71 31.16
N ILE A 545 -45.22 -13.18 31.07
CA ILE A 545 -44.76 -14.04 29.95
C ILE A 545 -45.53 -15.37 29.93
N THR A 546 -45.82 -15.94 31.10
CA THR A 546 -46.60 -17.18 31.21
C THR A 546 -48.06 -16.97 30.81
N GLN A 547 -48.64 -15.80 31.13
CA GLN A 547 -50.01 -15.45 30.76
C GLN A 547 -50.16 -15.11 29.27
N LEU A 548 -49.09 -14.60 28.64
CA LEU A 548 -49.07 -14.17 27.24
C LEU A 548 -47.85 -14.78 26.51
N PRO A 549 -47.82 -16.10 26.28
CA PRO A 549 -46.66 -16.78 25.71
C PRO A 549 -46.39 -16.42 24.24
N GLU A 550 -47.40 -15.87 23.55
CA GLU A 550 -47.36 -15.38 22.16
C GLU A 550 -47.04 -13.88 22.07
N SER A 551 -46.45 -13.30 23.12
CA SER A 551 -46.06 -11.89 23.15
C SER A 551 -44.59 -11.72 23.49
N LEU A 552 -43.98 -10.74 22.84
CA LEU A 552 -42.68 -10.18 23.20
C LEU A 552 -42.92 -8.83 23.85
N PHE A 553 -42.15 -8.58 24.90
CA PHE A 553 -42.27 -7.37 25.70
C PHE A 553 -41.06 -6.50 25.51
N ILE A 554 -41.28 -5.20 25.38
CA ILE A 554 -40.21 -4.22 25.32
C ILE A 554 -40.32 -3.24 26.50
N GLY A 555 -39.15 -2.91 27.03
CA GLY A 555 -38.92 -1.86 28.02
C GLY A 555 -38.31 -0.64 27.36
N VAL A 556 -38.88 0.52 27.66
CA VAL A 556 -38.47 1.80 27.06
C VAL A 556 -38.11 2.80 28.14
N ALA A 557 -37.04 3.56 27.91
CA ALA A 557 -36.66 4.71 28.72
C ALA A 557 -37.61 5.90 28.42
N PRO A 558 -38.53 6.30 29.32
CA PRO A 558 -39.55 7.32 29.03
C PRO A 558 -38.96 8.70 28.72
N ASN A 559 -37.80 9.01 29.29
CA ASN A 559 -37.05 10.25 29.08
C ASN A 559 -36.39 10.35 27.70
N ARG A 560 -36.22 9.21 27.00
CA ARG A 560 -35.63 9.15 25.66
C ARG A 560 -36.66 8.97 24.56
N ARG A 561 -37.95 9.04 24.91
CA ARG A 561 -39.03 8.66 24.01
C ARG A 561 -39.60 9.85 23.22
N PRO A 562 -39.72 9.75 21.89
CA PRO A 562 -40.43 10.75 21.07
C PRO A 562 -41.96 10.59 21.21
N GLY A 563 -42.54 11.15 22.27
CA GLY A 563 -44.00 11.38 22.36
C GLY A 563 -44.88 10.21 22.85
N PRO A 564 -46.21 10.43 22.96
CA PRO A 564 -47.18 9.47 23.49
C PRO A 564 -47.57 8.34 22.49
N TRP A 565 -47.42 7.06 22.88
CA TRP A 565 -47.92 5.85 22.20
C TRP A 565 -48.98 5.15 23.08
N SER A 566 -49.88 4.37 22.49
CA SER A 566 -50.78 3.49 23.24
C SER A 566 -50.05 2.21 23.65
N SER A 567 -50.24 1.77 24.89
CA SER A 567 -49.51 0.64 25.53
C SER A 567 -49.73 -0.73 24.89
N ASP A 568 -50.73 -0.88 24.03
CA ASP A 568 -51.30 -2.20 23.77
C ASP A 568 -50.63 -2.95 22.61
N GLU A 569 -50.06 -2.24 21.61
CA GLU A 569 -49.30 -2.86 20.52
C GLU A 569 -48.30 -1.90 19.88
N VAL A 570 -47.07 -2.37 19.63
CA VAL A 570 -45.96 -1.57 19.09
C VAL A 570 -45.77 -1.84 17.61
N SER A 571 -46.02 -0.85 16.74
CA SER A 571 -45.79 -0.98 15.29
C SER A 571 -44.30 -1.07 14.94
N LEU A 572 -43.98 -1.60 13.75
CA LEU A 572 -42.60 -1.63 13.25
C LEU A 572 -42.02 -0.21 13.14
N GLU A 573 -42.80 0.74 12.62
CA GLU A 573 -42.42 2.15 12.55
C GLU A 573 -42.07 2.73 13.93
N THR A 574 -42.83 2.35 14.97
CA THR A 574 -42.54 2.78 16.34
C THR A 574 -41.26 2.11 16.89
N LEU A 575 -40.98 0.85 16.55
CA LEU A 575 -39.71 0.22 16.94
C LEU A 575 -38.50 0.93 16.32
N LEU A 576 -38.61 1.35 15.06
CA LEU A 576 -37.56 2.09 14.37
C LEU A 576 -37.36 3.47 15.01
N ASP A 577 -38.45 4.16 15.34
CA ASP A 577 -38.40 5.45 16.02
C ASP A 577 -37.76 5.34 17.42
N LEU A 578 -38.10 4.31 18.19
CA LEU A 578 -37.48 4.01 19.49
C LEU A 578 -35.99 3.67 19.37
N LEU A 579 -35.61 3.00 18.28
CA LEU A 579 -34.23 2.64 17.99
C LEU A 579 -33.39 3.88 17.66
N ALA A 580 -33.92 4.80 16.85
CA ALA A 580 -33.28 6.06 16.49
C ALA A 580 -32.98 6.94 17.72
N HIS A 581 -33.77 6.78 18.78
CA HIS A 581 -33.64 7.53 20.03
C HIS A 581 -32.92 6.77 21.16
N ASP A 582 -32.35 5.59 20.88
CA ASP A 582 -31.72 4.70 21.89
C ASP A 582 -32.64 4.48 23.12
N ALA A 583 -33.94 4.34 22.85
CA ALA A 583 -34.98 4.31 23.87
C ALA A 583 -35.28 2.89 24.37
N ILE A 584 -34.89 1.84 23.62
CA ILE A 584 -35.10 0.44 24.01
C ILE A 584 -34.00 0.02 24.99
N VAL A 585 -34.42 -0.44 26.17
CA VAL A 585 -33.50 -0.73 27.28
C VAL A 585 -33.67 -2.12 27.88
N ALA A 586 -34.77 -2.80 27.55
CA ALA A 586 -35.02 -4.18 27.93
C ALA A 586 -35.91 -4.88 26.90
N VAL A 587 -35.73 -6.19 26.77
CA VAL A 587 -36.63 -7.08 26.01
C VAL A 587 -36.89 -8.36 26.80
N ALA A 588 -38.09 -8.91 26.69
CA ALA A 588 -38.46 -10.14 27.38
C ALA A 588 -39.44 -10.98 26.55
N GLY A 589 -39.46 -12.28 26.79
CA GLY A 589 -40.39 -13.19 26.09
C GLY A 589 -40.28 -14.64 26.55
N SER A 590 -41.17 -15.48 25.99
CA SER A 590 -41.13 -16.92 26.25
C SER A 590 -39.93 -17.57 25.54
N ALA A 591 -39.39 -18.64 26.12
CA ALA A 591 -38.32 -19.40 25.49
C ALA A 591 -38.74 -20.01 24.14
N ASP A 592 -40.03 -20.33 23.99
CA ASP A 592 -40.59 -20.87 22.76
C ASP A 592 -40.68 -19.80 21.66
N ALA A 593 -41.14 -18.58 21.98
CA ALA A 593 -41.12 -17.46 21.03
C ALA A 593 -39.68 -17.18 20.56
N HIS A 594 -38.72 -17.21 21.48
CA HIS A 594 -37.32 -17.05 21.15
C HIS A 594 -36.78 -18.13 20.18
N ARG A 595 -37.13 -19.40 20.38
CA ARG A 595 -36.66 -20.51 19.53
C ARG A 595 -37.28 -20.51 18.14
N ARG A 596 -38.48 -19.95 17.97
CA ARG A 596 -39.17 -19.84 16.68
C ARG A 596 -38.54 -18.78 15.77
N ILE A 597 -38.05 -17.70 16.36
CA ILE A 597 -37.48 -16.57 15.62
C ILE A 597 -36.04 -16.87 15.25
N VAL A 598 -35.81 -17.17 13.97
CA VAL A 598 -34.48 -17.38 13.39
C VAL A 598 -34.18 -16.23 12.46
N LEU A 599 -33.06 -15.55 12.70
CA LEU A 599 -32.60 -14.45 11.85
C LEU A 599 -31.57 -14.99 10.87
N ASP A 600 -31.88 -14.96 9.57
CA ASP A 600 -31.02 -15.51 8.51
C ASP A 600 -29.64 -14.83 8.48
N ARG A 601 -29.58 -13.50 8.70
CA ARG A 601 -28.34 -12.72 8.85
C ARG A 601 -28.57 -11.46 9.72
N PRO A 602 -27.68 -11.14 10.69
CA PRO A 602 -27.71 -9.84 11.39
C PRO A 602 -27.32 -8.70 10.45
N VAL A 603 -28.07 -7.60 10.50
CA VAL A 603 -27.86 -6.36 9.70
C VAL A 603 -27.31 -5.25 10.59
N CYS A 604 -27.80 -5.15 11.82
CA CYS A 604 -27.41 -4.22 12.86
C CYS A 604 -26.17 -4.69 13.62
N HIS A 605 -25.39 -3.73 14.11
CA HIS A 605 -24.21 -3.99 14.93
C HIS A 605 -24.36 -3.56 16.39
N THR A 606 -25.46 -2.89 16.75
CA THR A 606 -25.82 -2.50 18.13
C THR A 606 -26.71 -3.55 18.81
N ALA A 607 -26.82 -3.49 20.14
CA ALA A 607 -27.68 -4.40 20.90
C ALA A 607 -29.16 -4.14 20.59
N GLU A 608 -29.53 -2.87 20.56
CA GLU A 608 -30.87 -2.36 20.29
C GLU A 608 -31.30 -2.69 18.86
N GLY A 609 -30.41 -2.50 17.88
CA GLY A 609 -30.69 -2.84 16.49
C GLY A 609 -30.94 -4.33 16.30
N ARG A 610 -30.15 -5.18 17.00
CA ARG A 610 -30.39 -6.63 16.98
C ARG A 610 -31.70 -7.02 17.65
N TRP A 611 -32.09 -6.36 18.73
CA TRP A 611 -33.40 -6.57 19.35
C TRP A 611 -34.53 -6.17 18.42
N VAL A 612 -34.39 -5.06 17.69
CA VAL A 612 -35.40 -4.59 16.74
C VAL A 612 -35.56 -5.56 15.57
N GLU A 613 -34.47 -6.08 15.00
CA GLU A 613 -34.53 -7.16 14.00
C GLU A 613 -35.29 -8.37 14.50
N TRP A 614 -34.98 -8.80 15.73
CA TRP A 614 -35.58 -9.97 16.35
C TRP A 614 -37.08 -9.76 16.63
N LEU A 615 -37.45 -8.59 17.13
CA LEU A 615 -38.85 -8.21 17.37
C LEU A 615 -39.61 -8.14 16.04
N ALA A 616 -39.04 -7.50 15.01
CA ALA A 616 -39.64 -7.39 13.68
C ALA A 616 -39.91 -8.77 13.04
N GLU A 617 -38.92 -9.67 13.11
CA GLU A 617 -39.08 -11.05 12.64
C GLU A 617 -40.12 -11.81 13.46
N GLY A 618 -40.17 -11.61 14.79
CA GLY A 618 -41.23 -12.16 15.64
C GLY A 618 -42.62 -11.70 15.20
N ARG A 619 -42.77 -10.40 14.91
CA ARG A 619 -44.03 -9.82 14.39
C ARG A 619 -44.43 -10.47 13.07
N ARG A 620 -43.48 -10.67 12.15
CA ARG A 620 -43.69 -11.37 10.88
C ARG A 620 -44.22 -12.79 11.08
N GLN A 621 -43.74 -13.47 12.12
CA GLN A 621 -44.18 -14.81 12.51
C GLN A 621 -45.48 -14.84 13.35
N GLY A 622 -46.19 -13.71 13.45
CA GLY A 622 -47.47 -13.59 14.14
C GLY A 622 -47.37 -13.40 15.66
N ILE A 623 -46.18 -13.09 16.19
CA ILE A 623 -45.97 -12.83 17.62
C ILE A 623 -46.28 -11.35 17.91
N ARG A 624 -47.03 -11.08 18.98
CA ARG A 624 -47.39 -9.70 19.35
C ARG A 624 -46.22 -9.01 20.03
N ILE A 625 -46.05 -7.71 19.79
CA ILE A 625 -45.07 -6.89 20.50
C ILE A 625 -45.83 -5.87 21.35
N ALA A 626 -45.62 -5.92 22.66
CA ALA A 626 -46.26 -5.03 23.60
C ALA A 626 -45.22 -4.27 24.44
N ALA A 627 -45.53 -3.01 24.73
CA ALA A 627 -44.76 -2.23 25.69
C ALA A 627 -45.25 -2.56 27.11
N VAL A 628 -44.35 -2.93 28.01
CA VAL A 628 -44.73 -3.28 29.38
C VAL A 628 -44.19 -2.22 30.35
N PRO A 629 -45.05 -1.54 31.13
CA PRO A 629 -44.62 -0.56 32.12
C PRO A 629 -43.60 -1.11 33.12
N GLY A 630 -43.71 -2.39 33.46
CA GLY A 630 -42.74 -3.08 34.32
C GLY A 630 -41.33 -3.20 33.74
N LEU A 631 -41.14 -3.08 32.42
CA LEU A 631 -39.82 -3.08 31.78
C LEU A 631 -39.32 -1.66 31.47
N ALA A 632 -40.14 -0.63 31.69
CA ALA A 632 -39.76 0.77 31.51
C ALA A 632 -39.07 1.32 32.76
N PHE A 633 -38.06 2.17 32.60
CA PHE A 633 -37.43 2.84 33.74
C PHE A 633 -37.00 4.27 33.40
N TRP A 634 -36.98 5.12 34.42
CA TRP A 634 -36.44 6.48 34.32
C TRP A 634 -34.95 6.43 34.59
N GLU A 635 -34.16 6.69 33.57
CA GLU A 635 -32.72 6.77 33.74
C GLU A 635 -32.36 8.03 34.54
N MET A 636 -31.55 7.85 35.59
CA MET A 636 -30.91 8.95 36.29
C MET A 636 -29.59 9.20 35.55
N GLU A 637 -29.58 10.20 34.67
CA GLU A 637 -28.45 10.54 33.77
C GLU A 637 -27.05 10.52 34.45
N PRO A 638 -26.01 10.28 33.64
CA PRO A 638 -25.30 11.42 33.07
C PRO A 638 -25.35 11.40 31.54
N ALA A 639 -26.07 12.37 30.96
CA ALA A 639 -25.75 12.85 29.62
C ALA A 639 -24.42 13.62 29.69
N ALA A 640 -23.31 12.97 29.32
CA ALA A 640 -22.10 13.62 28.78
C ALA A 640 -20.97 12.60 28.57
N SER A 641 -21.12 11.73 27.58
CA SER A 641 -19.99 11.37 26.71
C SER A 641 -20.55 10.91 25.38
N ARG A 642 -20.97 11.87 24.55
CA ARG A 642 -21.11 11.63 23.12
C ARG A 642 -19.72 11.45 22.51
N ASP A 643 -19.07 10.35 22.84
CA ASP A 643 -18.17 9.67 21.90
C ASP A 643 -19.07 8.75 21.06
N GLU A 644 -20.02 9.35 20.33
CA GLU A 644 -20.85 8.67 19.33
C GLU A 644 -19.98 8.42 18.09
N PHE A 645 -19.08 7.46 18.17
CA PHE A 645 -18.42 6.90 17.00
C PHE A 645 -18.72 5.40 16.91
N GLY A 646 -19.84 5.12 16.26
CA GLY A 646 -20.21 3.86 15.66
C GLY A 646 -21.26 4.20 14.61
N PRO A 647 -21.38 3.43 13.51
CA PRO A 647 -22.38 3.70 12.50
C PRO A 647 -23.75 3.81 13.17
N ARG A 648 -24.33 5.02 13.16
CA ARG A 648 -25.75 5.20 13.42
C ARG A 648 -26.48 4.30 12.45
N ILE A 649 -27.47 3.59 12.98
CA ILE A 649 -28.24 2.60 12.24
C ILE A 649 -28.71 3.24 10.94
N ASP A 650 -28.25 2.69 9.82
CA ASP A 650 -28.74 3.07 8.52
C ASP A 650 -30.15 2.51 8.39
N GLU A 651 -31.13 3.34 8.74
CA GLU A 651 -32.55 3.06 8.62
C GLU A 651 -32.89 2.55 7.21
N ILE A 652 -32.16 3.00 6.18
CA ILE A 652 -32.38 2.60 4.78
C ILE A 652 -31.91 1.16 4.54
N SER A 653 -30.72 0.76 5.01
CA SER A 653 -30.24 -0.62 4.91
C SER A 653 -31.10 -1.62 5.68
N LEU A 654 -31.64 -1.19 6.84
CA LEU A 654 -32.57 -1.99 7.62
C LEU A 654 -33.91 -2.14 6.89
N LEU A 655 -34.46 -1.04 6.36
CA LEU A 655 -35.69 -1.03 5.57
C LEU A 655 -35.56 -1.85 4.28
N GLN A 656 -34.44 -1.78 3.58
CA GLN A 656 -34.19 -2.55 2.36
C GLN A 656 -34.06 -4.06 2.65
N THR A 657 -33.42 -4.44 3.75
CA THR A 657 -33.31 -5.85 4.13
C THR A 657 -34.66 -6.41 4.61
N LEU A 658 -35.43 -5.60 5.35
CA LEU A 658 -36.79 -5.95 5.75
C LEU A 658 -37.72 -6.07 4.54
N ALA A 659 -37.67 -5.12 3.59
CA ALA A 659 -38.46 -5.16 2.35
C ALA A 659 -38.08 -6.36 1.46
N ALA A 660 -36.80 -6.68 1.30
CA ALA A 660 -36.35 -7.84 0.54
C ALA A 660 -36.70 -9.19 1.20
N ALA A 661 -36.95 -9.20 2.52
CA ALA A 661 -37.44 -10.36 3.25
C ALA A 661 -38.98 -10.48 3.22
N GLU A 662 -39.71 -9.39 2.99
CA GLU A 662 -41.16 -9.38 2.78
C GLU A 662 -41.57 -9.87 1.37
N GLU A 663 -40.66 -9.81 0.39
CA GLU A 663 -40.86 -10.34 -0.97
C GLU A 663 -40.58 -11.86 -1.12
N ARG A 664 -40.20 -12.55 -0.03
CA ARG A 664 -39.97 -14.02 0.01
C ARG A 664 -40.96 -14.72 0.92
#